data_AF-A0A6L8V0Q5-F1
#
_entry.id   AF-A0A6L8V0Q5-F1
#
_cell.length_a   1.000
_cell.length_b   1.000
_cell.length_c   1.000
_cell.angle_alpha   90.00
_cell.angle_beta   90.00
_cell.angle_gamma   90.00
#
_symmetry.space_group_name_H-M   'P 1'
#
loop_
_entity.id
_entity.type
_entity.pdbx_description
1 polymer ?
#
loop_
_entity_poly.entity_id
_entity_poly.type
_entity_poly.pdbx_seq_one_letter_code
_entity_poly.pdbx_strand_id
1 'polypeptide(L)'
;MDYLLGIWREAGMRFNRFIIVLLMFTMMVSTAMPVFVSGAEKVELKDTQNSYAMKEIDALIEAGIVSGYEDGSFQPQKAMTRAELAKILVLSLGAKEDPTKAEAFLDVEANSWYRGYVGALVASGITQGTSLTTFSPDANVTREELVVFFIRALGLEEAAAKLPIVGTFSDKDQIADWARNQVSFASQIGFIQGTEGPDSTLLFNPKQNAERQALARLAFEFKTNASQYVEKAKALVNGQKGSIISSIEAVSNTSIEVTFSSELASVNTSDFAFDNDLQVVDAVFKSGSKSIVVLTTSTQTKDVVYKLSFKGTTLDKSVLGVAGIFGGGGGGGGFGGGGGAVGTTVEQLLASGKEQGTITVKASGTYGPVSGSATTVENLILDPGPSGEVTLRNINPQQLQVLSGSVNSIKLQNTIVKQLKVNAVNNNGNSVRIEVRDGASVEDTEVSSQAILESASTQGTFGKIKLNSSAEGKQITLKGNIDGEVTVEAPGAKIKLDAPTSGNSLPTVIKSLKLKSNAEINAGPGTAAEDIYVTEGTSVTVTGDPETVWKLSNGNSALQIGDQVKGEAIKLANEAISKFFSSTGFESQLVSIENTDRAIAIAQKYGANDYDFSSLRTYKEMRQAVLDLNDLYKSLQLQFQPGDTASSVTKDIIYPTPSGNDITVVWSSDRPDLLTSWTPLERPASGEGDATVTIKATLYKMAYAVTKEFVIKVKQYDSKVASAKSVRSDLVLVSFDHPVVNSRVSDFQIDHSLSITNVTQYPHLKNYVLLTVGQQTKDTNYRVTYKQKDTNISFVGSTENTCSETVCPLPSAGPISVIPIPGVNVPGMVAGRVIEETESGTSGIQNAKVELIGTDRSVLTSADGSFIFEQVAPGKPYTIRVSKDKYSKAQTGQFTISSGQPYSVGFLSLHTAPKSVVDLKAMVSSATEATLSWSPGSWINTKTTSYQVHLDGRKIADLQGLNYSINTLKENQAYTISVVACNDVGCAAPTTISVQTPITLHIDQIRPYNSVTNTVYNPLDRTQTGLDQFKLPKASSSADYMLVRLKDSDYVPNAGPELLKGVLDTSKAKLRLTVHDAFQVTGKVETIGGVSYYKISFYNQPFPLVSANPYDISGLKYLVNGQTLEVAPLQYAITFE
;
A
#
# COMPACT_ATOMS: atom_id res chain seq x y z
N MET A 1 40.72 40.90 57.25
CA MET A 1 40.18 40.49 55.93
C MET A 1 40.52 41.49 54.82
N ASP A 2 41.06 42.67 55.17
CA ASP A 2 41.51 43.71 54.24
C ASP A 2 42.90 43.53 53.61
N TYR A 3 43.59 42.41 53.87
CA TYR A 3 44.88 42.08 53.22
C TYR A 3 44.72 41.15 52.01
N LEU A 4 43.53 40.59 51.79
CA LEU A 4 43.19 39.82 50.58
C LEU A 4 42.38 40.64 49.55
N LEU A 5 41.96 41.86 49.92
CA LEU A 5 41.25 42.80 49.05
C LEU A 5 42.21 43.77 48.31
N GLY A 6 43.52 43.71 48.57
CA GLY A 6 44.54 44.55 47.94
C GLY A 6 45.10 44.02 46.61
N ILE A 7 44.99 42.71 46.34
CA ILE A 7 45.58 42.08 45.15
C ILE A 7 44.58 41.98 43.97
N TRP A 8 43.29 42.19 44.21
CA TRP A 8 42.26 42.18 43.17
C TRP A 8 41.88 43.54 42.59
N ARG A 9 42.45 44.64 43.11
CA ARG A 9 42.09 46.01 42.71
C ARG A 9 43.02 46.66 41.68
N GLU A 10 44.12 46.01 41.29
CA GLU A 10 45.01 46.47 40.19
C GLU A 10 44.93 45.62 38.90
N ALA A 11 44.24 44.47 38.91
CA ALA A 11 44.01 43.66 37.70
C ALA A 11 42.70 44.00 36.96
N GLY A 12 41.74 44.68 37.62
CA GLY A 12 40.40 44.96 37.08
C GLY A 12 40.27 46.16 36.14
N MET A 13 41.26 47.05 36.06
CA MET A 13 41.18 48.27 35.21
C MET A 13 41.94 48.18 33.87
N ARG A 14 42.67 47.09 33.62
CA ARG A 14 43.40 46.90 32.35
C ARG A 14 42.74 45.90 31.38
N PHE A 15 41.73 45.15 31.83
CA PHE A 15 41.00 44.19 31.00
C PHE A 15 39.82 44.83 30.22
N ASN A 16 39.18 45.87 30.77
CA ASN A 16 38.05 46.55 30.11
C ASN A 16 38.42 47.56 29.01
N ARG A 17 39.70 47.95 28.89
CA ARG A 17 40.17 48.81 27.78
C ARG A 17 40.57 48.01 26.54
N PHE A 18 40.93 46.74 26.68
CA PHE A 18 41.26 45.87 25.54
C PHE A 18 39.99 45.36 24.82
N ILE A 19 38.92 45.07 25.56
CA ILE A 19 37.66 44.57 24.99
C ILE A 19 36.91 45.67 24.20
N ILE A 20 36.97 46.93 24.65
CA ILE A 20 36.32 48.05 23.94
C ILE A 20 37.08 48.44 22.67
N VAL A 21 38.42 48.35 22.66
CA VAL A 21 39.22 48.61 21.44
C VAL A 21 39.10 47.44 20.45
N LEU A 22 38.96 46.19 20.91
CA LEU A 22 38.70 45.04 20.04
C LEU A 22 37.29 45.08 19.42
N LEU A 23 36.27 45.49 20.20
CA LEU A 23 34.89 45.63 19.71
C LEU A 23 34.71 46.82 18.74
N MET A 24 35.46 47.93 18.93
CA MET A 24 35.43 49.04 17.97
C MET A 24 36.21 48.73 16.68
N PHE A 25 37.27 47.90 16.74
CA PHE A 25 38.00 47.49 15.53
C PHE A 25 37.20 46.48 14.68
N THR A 26 36.34 45.65 15.30
CA THR A 26 35.43 44.76 14.56
C THR A 26 34.22 45.48 13.96
N MET A 27 33.88 46.70 14.43
CA MET A 27 32.71 47.45 13.97
C MET A 27 33.00 48.49 12.88
N MET A 28 34.28 48.72 12.52
CA MET A 28 34.70 49.66 11.47
C MET A 28 35.29 49.00 10.20
N VAL A 29 35.36 47.67 10.13
CA VAL A 29 35.76 46.92 8.91
C VAL A 29 34.56 46.18 8.30
N SER A 30 33.39 46.82 8.20
CA SER A 30 32.21 46.25 7.52
C SER A 30 31.65 47.09 6.38
N THR A 31 32.34 48.18 5.97
CA THR A 31 31.89 49.07 4.89
C THR A 31 32.92 49.20 3.76
N ALA A 32 33.33 48.09 3.17
CA ALA A 32 33.82 47.99 1.78
C ALA A 32 34.35 46.58 1.51
N MET A 33 33.47 45.59 1.40
CA MET A 33 33.74 44.49 0.50
C MET A 33 32.63 44.50 -0.53
N PRO A 34 32.95 44.55 -1.85
CA PRO A 34 31.95 44.17 -2.82
C PRO A 34 31.54 42.75 -2.44
N VAL A 35 30.27 42.57 -2.07
CA VAL A 35 29.69 41.24 -2.08
C VAL A 35 29.73 40.85 -3.55
N PHE A 36 30.75 40.10 -3.93
CA PHE A 36 30.63 39.22 -5.08
C PHE A 36 29.56 38.21 -4.66
N VAL A 37 28.29 38.57 -4.87
CA VAL A 37 27.29 37.58 -5.21
C VAL A 37 27.81 37.02 -6.52
N SER A 38 28.63 35.99 -6.42
CA SER A 38 28.78 35.05 -7.52
C SER A 38 27.38 34.44 -7.63
N GLY A 39 26.53 35.06 -8.44
CA GLY A 39 25.50 34.28 -9.10
C GLY A 39 26.26 33.14 -9.74
N ALA A 40 25.90 31.90 -9.38
CA ALA A 40 26.51 30.75 -9.99
C ALA A 40 26.42 30.96 -11.50
N GLU A 41 27.56 31.25 -12.12
CA GLU A 41 27.64 31.36 -13.56
C GLU A 41 27.13 30.03 -14.09
N LYS A 42 26.10 30.06 -14.93
CA LYS A 42 25.49 28.87 -15.51
C LYS A 42 26.62 28.01 -16.06
N VAL A 43 26.88 26.86 -15.45
CA VAL A 43 27.96 25.96 -15.88
C VAL A 43 27.57 25.42 -17.25
N GLU A 44 28.04 26.07 -18.31
CA GLU A 44 27.81 25.64 -19.69
C GLU A 44 28.69 24.42 -19.98
N LEU A 45 28.03 23.26 -20.12
CA LEU A 45 28.70 22.02 -20.50
C LEU A 45 28.86 21.96 -22.02
N LYS A 46 30.08 21.67 -22.48
CA LYS A 46 30.46 21.80 -23.90
C LYS A 46 29.83 20.75 -24.84
N ASP A 47 29.18 19.71 -24.31
CA ASP A 47 28.78 18.51 -25.06
C ASP A 47 27.34 18.05 -24.80
N THR A 48 26.50 18.81 -24.10
CA THR A 48 25.11 18.43 -23.81
C THR A 48 24.09 18.88 -24.86
N GLN A 49 24.45 19.79 -25.78
CA GLN A 49 23.53 20.40 -26.74
C GLN A 49 22.84 19.39 -27.68
N ASN A 50 23.48 18.25 -27.95
CA ASN A 50 22.94 17.17 -28.80
C ASN A 50 22.36 15.99 -27.99
N SER A 51 22.33 16.09 -26.65
CA SER A 51 21.74 15.07 -25.78
C SER A 51 20.23 15.15 -25.83
N TYR A 52 19.55 14.01 -25.95
CA TYR A 52 18.09 13.97 -25.80
C TYR A 52 17.64 14.29 -24.37
N ALA A 53 18.56 14.25 -23.40
CA ALA A 53 18.31 14.54 -21.99
C ALA A 53 18.87 15.91 -21.57
N MET A 54 19.12 16.84 -22.51
CA MET A 54 19.79 18.12 -22.21
C MET A 54 19.08 18.90 -21.10
N LYS A 55 17.74 19.01 -21.16
CA LYS A 55 16.95 19.77 -20.17
C LYS A 55 16.99 19.11 -18.80
N GLU A 56 16.92 17.78 -18.77
CA GLU A 56 16.97 16.97 -17.55
C GLU A 56 18.36 17.05 -16.90
N ILE A 57 19.42 17.05 -17.71
CA ILE A 57 20.80 17.24 -17.25
C ILE A 57 20.95 18.62 -16.61
N ASP A 58 20.50 19.69 -17.29
CA ASP A 58 20.59 21.05 -16.76
C ASP A 58 19.85 21.19 -15.42
N ALA A 59 18.63 20.64 -15.31
CA ALA A 59 17.83 20.69 -14.08
C ALA A 59 18.46 19.90 -12.93
N LEU A 60 19.10 18.75 -13.21
CA LEU A 60 19.78 17.97 -12.17
C LEU A 60 21.10 18.61 -11.72
N ILE A 61 21.76 19.40 -12.57
CA ILE A 61 22.94 20.20 -12.21
C ILE A 61 22.52 21.34 -11.29
N GLU A 62 21.48 22.08 -11.67
CA GLU A 62 20.93 23.15 -10.83
C GLU A 62 20.51 22.63 -9.45
N ALA A 63 19.98 21.40 -9.41
CA ALA A 63 19.62 20.76 -8.16
C ALA A 63 20.77 20.07 -7.39
N GLY A 64 22.01 20.17 -7.88
CA GLY A 64 23.20 19.60 -7.23
C GLY A 64 23.27 18.07 -7.22
N ILE A 65 22.52 17.39 -8.10
CA ILE A 65 22.45 15.91 -8.16
C ILE A 65 23.50 15.34 -9.09
N VAL A 66 23.72 15.99 -10.24
CA VAL A 66 24.75 15.61 -11.22
C VAL A 66 25.70 16.77 -11.47
N SER A 67 26.91 16.47 -11.95
CA SER A 67 27.91 17.47 -12.29
C SER A 67 28.67 17.06 -13.55
N GLY A 68 29.22 18.06 -14.25
CA GLY A 68 30.21 17.83 -15.31
C GLY A 68 31.54 17.30 -14.76
N TYR A 69 32.40 16.86 -15.66
CA TYR A 69 33.80 16.58 -15.42
C TYR A 69 34.61 17.89 -15.38
N GLU A 70 35.82 17.83 -14.80
CA GLU A 70 36.72 18.98 -14.67
C GLU A 70 37.08 19.65 -16.01
N ASP A 71 36.99 18.89 -17.11
CA ASP A 71 37.25 19.39 -18.46
C ASP A 71 36.05 20.14 -19.08
N GLY A 72 34.96 20.34 -18.33
CA GLY A 72 33.74 21.01 -18.76
C GLY A 72 32.80 20.15 -19.61
N SER A 73 33.02 18.83 -19.69
CA SER A 73 32.10 17.89 -20.37
C SER A 73 31.13 17.21 -19.41
N PHE A 74 29.97 16.77 -19.91
CA PHE A 74 29.07 15.84 -19.21
C PHE A 74 29.26 14.39 -19.65
N GLN A 75 29.66 14.19 -20.91
CA GLN A 75 29.79 12.92 -21.62
C GLN A 75 28.46 12.15 -21.66
N PRO A 76 27.42 12.67 -22.36
CA PRO A 76 26.07 12.09 -22.35
C PRO A 76 26.03 10.59 -22.68
N GLN A 77 26.81 10.15 -23.67
CA GLN A 77 26.84 8.76 -24.16
C GLN A 77 27.78 7.84 -23.38
N LYS A 78 28.46 8.34 -22.34
CA LYS A 78 29.38 7.52 -21.54
C LYS A 78 28.59 6.47 -20.74
N ALA A 79 29.06 5.22 -20.74
CA ALA A 79 28.56 4.20 -19.83
C ALA A 79 28.83 4.61 -18.37
N MET A 80 27.85 4.36 -17.49
CA MET A 80 27.96 4.67 -16.06
C MET A 80 28.30 3.46 -15.22
N THR A 81 29.00 3.71 -14.12
CA THR A 81 29.27 2.67 -13.13
C THR A 81 28.12 2.54 -12.12
N ARG A 82 28.05 1.39 -11.44
CA ARG A 82 27.10 1.15 -10.34
C ARG A 82 27.29 2.14 -9.18
N ALA A 83 28.52 2.60 -8.93
CA ALA A 83 28.79 3.64 -7.94
C ALA A 83 28.20 5.01 -8.32
N GLU A 84 28.28 5.39 -9.60
CA GLU A 84 27.66 6.63 -10.10
C GLU A 84 26.13 6.57 -10.02
N LEU A 85 25.53 5.42 -10.39
CA LEU A 85 24.10 5.17 -10.19
C LEU A 85 23.71 5.32 -8.72
N ALA A 86 24.49 4.73 -7.80
CA ALA A 86 24.20 4.77 -6.38
C ALA A 86 24.14 6.21 -5.86
N LYS A 87 25.15 7.03 -6.19
CA LYS A 87 25.17 8.45 -5.82
C LYS A 87 23.98 9.21 -6.38
N ILE A 88 23.76 9.12 -7.68
CA ILE A 88 22.70 9.90 -8.34
C ILE A 88 21.33 9.51 -7.80
N LEU A 89 21.07 8.23 -7.55
CA LEU A 89 19.79 7.76 -7.02
C LEU A 89 19.57 8.23 -5.57
N VAL A 90 20.58 8.15 -4.70
CA VAL A 90 20.49 8.64 -3.30
C VAL A 90 20.25 10.15 -3.26
N LEU A 91 20.96 10.92 -4.09
CA LEU A 91 20.75 12.37 -4.18
C LEU A 91 19.38 12.71 -4.75
N SER A 92 18.89 11.92 -5.72
CA SER A 92 17.53 12.09 -6.28
C SER A 92 16.43 11.76 -5.27
N LEU A 93 16.68 10.82 -4.36
CA LEU A 93 15.82 10.49 -3.22
C LEU A 93 15.81 11.58 -2.14
N GLY A 94 16.77 12.51 -2.15
CA GLY A 94 17.02 13.41 -1.02
C GLY A 94 17.44 12.66 0.26
N ALA A 95 17.94 11.42 0.11
CA ALA A 95 18.36 10.58 1.22
C ALA A 95 19.77 10.97 1.70
N LYS A 96 20.04 10.73 2.99
CA LYS A 96 21.37 10.94 3.57
C LYS A 96 22.26 9.74 3.27
N GLU A 97 23.55 10.00 3.09
CA GLU A 97 24.58 8.97 3.04
C GLU A 97 24.60 8.14 4.33
N ASP A 98 24.71 6.82 4.19
CA ASP A 98 24.80 5.86 5.28
C ASP A 98 25.88 4.82 4.94
N PRO A 99 27.11 4.93 5.46
CA PRO A 99 28.19 4.00 5.14
C PRO A 99 28.06 2.64 5.86
N THR A 100 27.18 2.52 6.86
CA THR A 100 27.17 1.38 7.80
C THR A 100 26.83 0.06 7.10
N LYS A 101 25.88 0.08 6.15
CA LYS A 101 25.49 -1.12 5.41
C LYS A 101 26.45 -1.48 4.27
N ALA A 102 27.34 -0.57 3.86
CA ALA A 102 28.35 -0.87 2.84
C ALA A 102 29.47 -1.79 3.36
N GLU A 103 29.58 -2.00 4.68
CA GLU A 103 30.53 -2.92 5.31
C GLU A 103 30.39 -4.38 4.87
N ALA A 104 29.21 -4.77 4.37
CA ALA A 104 28.99 -6.10 3.85
C ALA A 104 29.78 -6.38 2.56
N PHE A 105 30.20 -5.35 1.82
CA PHE A 105 30.85 -5.49 0.52
C PHE A 105 32.37 -5.32 0.61
N LEU A 106 33.10 -6.36 0.22
CA LEU A 106 34.56 -6.40 0.29
C LEU A 106 35.24 -5.52 -0.76
N ASP A 107 34.53 -5.19 -1.85
CA ASP A 107 34.97 -4.33 -2.94
C ASP A 107 34.53 -2.86 -2.77
N VAL A 108 33.95 -2.51 -1.62
CA VAL A 108 33.66 -1.14 -1.23
C VAL A 108 34.59 -0.74 -0.09
N GLU A 109 35.70 -0.10 -0.44
CA GLU A 109 36.69 0.33 0.54
C GLU A 109 36.13 1.37 1.52
N ALA A 110 36.68 1.43 2.74
CA ALA A 110 36.22 2.31 3.81
C ALA A 110 36.27 3.81 3.44
N ASN A 111 37.23 4.21 2.60
CA ASN A 111 37.46 5.60 2.20
C ASN A 111 36.95 5.90 0.77
N SER A 112 36.20 4.99 0.16
CA SER A 112 35.64 5.21 -1.18
C SER A 112 34.55 6.29 -1.16
N TRP A 113 34.58 7.22 -2.13
CA TRP A 113 33.64 8.34 -2.21
C TRP A 113 32.18 7.90 -2.34
N TYR A 114 31.95 6.67 -2.79
CA TYR A 114 30.61 6.10 -3.00
C TYR A 114 30.11 5.27 -1.81
N ARG A 115 30.91 5.05 -0.77
CA ARG A 115 30.56 4.17 0.36
C ARG A 115 29.24 4.55 1.01
N GLY A 116 29.06 5.84 1.30
CA GLY A 116 27.85 6.37 1.94
C GLY A 116 26.60 6.16 1.08
N TYR A 117 26.71 6.33 -0.24
CA TYR A 117 25.59 6.12 -1.16
C TYR A 117 25.24 4.64 -1.31
N VAL A 118 26.25 3.76 -1.41
CA VAL A 118 26.04 2.31 -1.49
C VAL A 118 25.31 1.81 -0.26
N GLY A 119 25.78 2.18 0.94
CA GLY A 119 25.15 1.71 2.17
C GLY A 119 23.74 2.28 2.36
N ALA A 120 23.46 3.52 1.93
CA ALA A 120 22.11 4.07 1.93
C ALA A 120 21.14 3.25 1.05
N LEU A 121 21.54 2.88 -0.18
CA LEU A 121 20.69 2.05 -1.04
C LEU A 121 20.45 0.64 -0.48
N VAL A 122 21.44 0.07 0.21
CA VAL A 122 21.29 -1.24 0.86
C VAL A 122 20.41 -1.16 2.10
N ALA A 123 20.55 -0.08 2.89
CA ALA A 123 19.69 0.18 4.04
C ALA A 123 18.22 0.34 3.61
N SER A 124 17.98 0.96 2.46
CA SER A 124 16.64 1.14 1.87
C SER A 124 16.13 -0.06 1.07
N GLY A 125 16.88 -1.17 1.00
CA GLY A 125 16.46 -2.38 0.28
C GLY A 125 16.44 -2.25 -1.25
N ILE A 126 16.99 -1.17 -1.82
CA ILE A 126 17.00 -0.91 -3.27
C ILE A 126 17.98 -1.85 -3.99
N THR A 127 19.04 -2.29 -3.30
CA THR A 127 20.03 -3.23 -3.85
C THR A 127 20.63 -4.10 -2.75
N GLN A 128 21.03 -5.32 -3.12
CA GLN A 128 21.73 -6.28 -2.25
C GLN A 128 23.17 -6.52 -2.72
N GLY A 129 23.67 -5.74 -3.68
CA GLY A 129 24.92 -6.02 -4.38
C GLY A 129 24.77 -7.06 -5.49
N THR A 130 25.87 -7.34 -6.17
CA THR A 130 25.99 -8.43 -7.18
C THR A 130 26.21 -9.80 -6.53
N SER A 131 26.63 -9.82 -5.26
CA SER A 131 26.67 -10.97 -4.38
C SER A 131 26.48 -10.48 -2.94
N LEU A 132 26.35 -11.40 -1.97
CA LEU A 132 26.28 -11.05 -0.54
C LEU A 132 27.47 -10.23 -0.05
N THR A 133 28.62 -10.29 -0.74
CA THR A 133 29.87 -9.64 -0.34
C THR A 133 30.50 -8.78 -1.43
N THR A 134 29.81 -8.54 -2.54
CA THR A 134 30.34 -7.79 -3.70
C THR A 134 29.29 -6.83 -4.25
N PHE A 135 29.58 -5.54 -4.29
CA PHE A 135 28.70 -4.53 -4.87
C PHE A 135 28.93 -4.30 -6.38
N SER A 136 30.16 -4.52 -6.83
CA SER A 136 30.72 -4.21 -8.15
C SER A 136 30.65 -2.71 -8.50
N PRO A 137 31.27 -1.81 -7.72
CA PRO A 137 31.12 -0.36 -7.87
C PRO A 137 31.56 0.18 -9.23
N ASP A 138 32.61 -0.42 -9.82
CA ASP A 138 33.17 -0.01 -11.11
C ASP A 138 32.54 -0.72 -12.32
N ALA A 139 31.65 -1.69 -12.09
CA ALA A 139 30.97 -2.36 -13.19
C ALA A 139 29.95 -1.42 -13.85
N ASN A 140 29.88 -1.48 -15.18
CA ASN A 140 28.89 -0.72 -15.93
C ASN A 140 27.49 -1.28 -15.67
N VAL A 141 26.53 -0.38 -15.50
CA VAL A 141 25.12 -0.73 -15.31
C VAL A 141 24.48 -1.01 -16.66
N THR A 142 23.78 -2.13 -16.80
CA THR A 142 22.93 -2.41 -17.98
C THR A 142 21.59 -1.68 -17.90
N ARG A 143 20.93 -1.48 -19.05
CA ARG A 143 19.61 -0.82 -19.10
C ARG A 143 18.55 -1.55 -18.26
N GLU A 144 18.57 -2.88 -18.20
CA GLU A 144 17.66 -3.65 -17.35
C GLU A 144 17.94 -3.46 -15.84
N GLU A 145 19.21 -3.37 -15.44
CA GLU A 145 19.58 -3.08 -14.05
C GLU A 145 19.18 -1.66 -13.64
N LEU A 146 19.40 -0.68 -14.53
CA LEU A 146 19.01 0.72 -14.30
C LEU A 146 17.51 0.82 -13.93
N VAL A 147 16.66 0.15 -14.70
CA VAL A 147 15.20 0.15 -14.47
C VAL A 147 14.84 -0.51 -13.15
N VAL A 148 15.47 -1.64 -12.81
CA VAL A 148 15.21 -2.34 -11.54
C VAL A 148 15.55 -1.46 -10.34
N PHE A 149 16.67 -0.73 -10.37
CA PHE A 149 17.02 0.20 -9.30
C PHE A 149 15.96 1.28 -9.09
N PHE A 150 15.48 1.89 -10.17
CA PHE A 150 14.45 2.94 -10.06
C PHE A 150 13.08 2.41 -9.66
N ILE A 151 12.65 1.23 -10.15
CA ILE A 151 11.37 0.63 -9.72
C ILE A 151 11.39 0.29 -8.23
N ARG A 152 12.52 -0.19 -7.70
CA ARG A 152 12.70 -0.39 -6.26
C ARG A 152 12.71 0.91 -5.49
N ALA A 153 13.41 1.93 -5.98
CA ALA A 153 13.43 3.26 -5.36
C ALA A 153 12.04 3.91 -5.32
N LEU A 154 11.17 3.62 -6.29
CA LEU A 154 9.76 4.04 -6.29
C LEU A 154 8.88 3.24 -5.30
N GLY A 155 9.40 2.17 -4.70
CA GLY A 155 8.64 1.26 -3.84
C GLY A 155 7.64 0.39 -4.59
N LEU A 156 7.86 0.14 -5.90
CA LEU A 156 6.89 -0.51 -6.78
C LEU A 156 7.27 -1.96 -7.16
N GLU A 157 8.23 -2.57 -6.47
CA GLU A 157 8.69 -3.93 -6.77
C GLU A 157 7.56 -4.98 -6.60
N GLU A 158 6.75 -4.87 -5.54
CA GLU A 158 5.62 -5.77 -5.33
C GLU A 158 4.50 -5.56 -6.36
N ALA A 159 4.24 -4.31 -6.75
CA ALA A 159 3.26 -3.99 -7.79
C ALA A 159 3.67 -4.57 -9.15
N ALA A 160 4.97 -4.47 -9.49
CA ALA A 160 5.54 -5.06 -10.69
C ALA A 160 5.41 -6.59 -10.71
N ALA A 161 5.54 -7.25 -9.55
CA ALA A 161 5.41 -8.71 -9.44
C ALA A 161 3.98 -9.23 -9.60
N LYS A 162 2.96 -8.37 -9.41
CA LYS A 162 1.53 -8.75 -9.42
C LYS A 162 0.88 -8.61 -10.81
N LEU A 163 1.50 -7.89 -11.73
CA LEU A 163 0.90 -7.56 -13.02
C LEU A 163 1.40 -8.50 -14.13
N PRO A 164 0.54 -8.82 -15.13
CA PRO A 164 0.96 -9.63 -16.26
C PRO A 164 2.04 -8.91 -17.08
N ILE A 165 2.99 -9.69 -17.61
CA ILE A 165 3.99 -9.19 -18.55
C ILE A 165 3.28 -8.86 -19.87
N VAL A 166 3.30 -7.59 -20.25
CA VAL A 166 2.74 -7.11 -21.52
C VAL A 166 3.90 -6.90 -22.49
N GLY A 167 3.80 -7.49 -23.69
CA GLY A 167 4.84 -7.36 -24.71
C GLY A 167 4.81 -5.99 -25.38
N THR A 168 5.61 -5.04 -24.88
CA THR A 168 5.75 -3.70 -25.48
C THR A 168 7.00 -3.57 -26.37
N PHE A 169 8.02 -4.42 -26.17
CA PHE A 169 9.28 -4.36 -26.90
C PHE A 169 9.50 -5.61 -27.75
N SER A 170 10.05 -5.43 -28.95
CA SER A 170 10.32 -6.52 -29.89
C SER A 170 11.48 -7.43 -29.44
N ASP A 171 12.38 -6.92 -28.61
CA ASP A 171 13.50 -7.65 -28.00
C ASP A 171 13.22 -8.09 -26.55
N LYS A 172 11.94 -8.15 -26.14
CA LYS A 172 11.50 -8.54 -24.79
C LYS A 172 12.07 -9.89 -24.30
N ASP A 173 12.37 -10.80 -25.22
CA ASP A 173 12.88 -12.13 -24.91
C ASP A 173 14.38 -12.11 -24.51
N GLN A 174 15.08 -10.98 -24.75
CA GLN A 174 16.46 -10.75 -24.28
C GLN A 174 16.51 -10.18 -22.86
N ILE A 175 15.38 -9.73 -22.30
CA ILE A 175 15.29 -9.23 -20.93
C ILE A 175 15.46 -10.42 -19.99
N ALA A 176 16.38 -10.30 -19.02
CA ALA A 176 16.58 -11.36 -18.04
C ALA A 176 15.31 -11.63 -17.23
N ASP A 177 15.08 -12.89 -16.84
CA ASP A 177 13.88 -13.29 -16.09
C ASP A 177 13.69 -12.44 -14.81
N TRP A 178 14.78 -12.09 -14.12
CA TRP A 178 14.77 -11.29 -12.89
C TRP A 178 14.38 -9.81 -13.10
N ALA A 179 14.47 -9.30 -14.33
CA ALA A 179 14.14 -7.91 -14.68
C ALA A 179 12.82 -7.78 -15.45
N ARG A 180 12.29 -8.90 -15.97
CA ARG A 180 11.19 -8.90 -16.95
C ARG A 180 9.94 -8.22 -16.40
N ASN A 181 9.60 -8.47 -15.13
CA ASN A 181 8.45 -7.85 -14.48
C ASN A 181 8.61 -6.33 -14.35
N GLN A 182 9.78 -5.89 -13.88
CA GLN A 182 10.09 -4.48 -13.64
C GLN A 182 10.17 -3.69 -14.94
N VAL A 183 10.77 -4.24 -15.99
CA VAL A 183 10.86 -3.60 -17.31
C VAL A 183 9.47 -3.51 -17.96
N SER A 184 8.68 -4.59 -17.95
CA SER A 184 7.30 -4.58 -18.44
C SER A 184 6.47 -3.54 -17.68
N PHE A 185 6.56 -3.54 -16.36
CA PHE A 185 5.81 -2.64 -15.50
C PHE A 185 6.21 -1.17 -15.69
N ALA A 186 7.51 -0.88 -15.74
CA ALA A 186 8.05 0.45 -16.01
C ALA A 186 7.54 1.00 -17.36
N SER A 187 7.41 0.13 -18.36
CA SER A 187 6.83 0.51 -19.66
C SER A 187 5.33 0.81 -19.54
N GLN A 188 4.57 0.01 -18.78
CA GLN A 188 3.12 0.19 -18.61
C GLN A 188 2.76 1.48 -17.86
N ILE A 189 3.55 1.89 -16.86
CA ILE A 189 3.35 3.17 -16.16
C ILE A 189 3.96 4.37 -16.92
N GLY A 190 4.63 4.12 -18.05
CA GLY A 190 5.27 5.13 -18.89
C GLY A 190 6.57 5.69 -18.32
N PHE A 191 7.18 5.02 -17.34
CA PHE A 191 8.46 5.42 -16.74
C PHE A 191 9.64 5.17 -17.69
N ILE A 192 9.53 4.17 -18.57
CA ILE A 192 10.48 3.94 -19.66
C ILE A 192 9.79 3.94 -21.01
N GLN A 193 10.57 4.24 -22.04
CA GLN A 193 10.17 4.18 -23.44
C GLN A 193 11.23 3.41 -24.24
N GLY A 194 10.79 2.72 -25.28
CA GLY A 194 11.68 2.03 -26.22
C GLY A 194 12.28 3.01 -27.22
N THR A 195 13.35 2.58 -27.88
CA THR A 195 13.93 3.27 -29.04
C THR A 195 13.41 2.64 -30.31
N GLU A 196 13.14 3.44 -31.34
CA GLU A 196 12.73 2.92 -32.65
C GLU A 196 13.90 2.14 -33.28
N GLY A 197 13.64 0.89 -33.64
CA GLY A 197 14.56 -0.01 -34.32
C GLY A 197 14.51 0.17 -35.84
N PRO A 198 15.37 -0.56 -36.58
CA PRO A 198 15.49 -0.44 -38.04
C PRO A 198 14.18 -0.65 -38.81
N ASP A 199 13.25 -1.43 -38.24
CA ASP A 199 11.98 -1.80 -38.85
C ASP A 199 10.78 -1.05 -38.21
N SER A 200 11.00 0.13 -37.62
CA SER A 200 10.00 0.89 -36.85
C SER A 200 9.39 0.13 -35.66
N THR A 201 10.08 -0.90 -35.18
CA THR A 201 9.74 -1.64 -33.96
C THR A 201 10.30 -0.95 -32.73
N LEU A 202 9.65 -1.07 -31.56
CA LEU A 202 10.20 -0.52 -30.31
C LEU A 202 11.16 -1.53 -29.67
N LEU A 203 12.41 -1.13 -29.46
CA LEU A 203 13.47 -1.90 -28.81
C LEU A 203 13.78 -1.33 -27.42
N PHE A 204 14.04 -2.21 -26.45
CA PHE A 204 14.49 -1.80 -25.11
C PHE A 204 16.02 -1.83 -24.97
N ASN A 205 16.71 -2.74 -25.67
CA ASN A 205 18.14 -3.05 -25.60
C ASN A 205 18.62 -3.42 -24.18
N PRO A 206 18.08 -4.50 -23.56
CA PRO A 206 18.27 -4.78 -22.12
C PRO A 206 19.72 -4.95 -21.68
N LYS A 207 20.58 -5.51 -22.55
CA LYS A 207 21.99 -5.82 -22.24
C LYS A 207 22.97 -4.68 -22.57
N GLN A 208 22.50 -3.61 -23.21
CA GLN A 208 23.34 -2.46 -23.49
C GLN A 208 23.64 -1.71 -22.18
N ASN A 209 24.87 -1.21 -22.04
CA ASN A 209 25.22 -0.36 -20.91
C ASN A 209 24.37 0.93 -20.93
N ALA A 210 23.87 1.32 -19.76
CA ALA A 210 23.17 2.57 -19.57
C ALA A 210 24.13 3.75 -19.76
N GLU A 211 23.75 4.67 -20.63
CA GLU A 211 24.47 5.92 -20.87
C GLU A 211 24.10 6.97 -19.83
N ARG A 212 25.04 7.86 -19.49
CA ARG A 212 24.87 8.95 -18.51
C ARG A 212 23.60 9.78 -18.74
N GLN A 213 23.26 10.05 -20.00
CA GLN A 213 22.03 10.75 -20.37
C GLN A 213 20.74 9.96 -20.07
N ALA A 214 20.78 8.63 -20.11
CA ALA A 214 19.64 7.79 -19.73
C ALA A 214 19.40 7.83 -18.22
N LEU A 215 20.46 7.78 -17.40
CA LEU A 215 20.34 7.96 -15.96
C LEU A 215 19.87 9.36 -15.60
N ALA A 216 20.41 10.41 -16.23
CA ALA A 216 19.96 11.77 -15.98
C ALA A 216 18.45 11.92 -16.27
N ARG A 217 17.99 11.38 -17.41
CA ARG A 217 16.55 11.36 -17.72
C ARG A 217 15.73 10.62 -16.66
N LEU A 218 16.10 9.39 -16.30
CA LEU A 218 15.32 8.61 -15.32
C LEU A 218 15.40 9.17 -13.90
N ALA A 219 16.53 9.75 -13.50
CA ALA A 219 16.70 10.44 -12.23
C ALA A 219 15.84 11.70 -12.16
N PHE A 220 15.74 12.45 -13.26
CA PHE A 220 14.85 13.60 -13.36
C PHE A 220 13.37 13.16 -13.29
N GLU A 221 12.97 12.14 -14.05
CA GLU A 221 11.62 11.58 -14.00
C GLU A 221 11.26 11.07 -12.61
N PHE A 222 12.20 10.36 -11.97
CA PHE A 222 12.04 9.88 -10.61
C PHE A 222 11.85 11.05 -9.64
N LYS A 223 12.75 12.04 -9.66
CA LYS A 223 12.69 13.17 -8.73
C LYS A 223 11.43 14.03 -8.90
N THR A 224 11.02 14.25 -10.14
CA THR A 224 9.99 15.22 -10.47
C THR A 224 8.59 14.59 -10.50
N ASN A 225 8.50 13.33 -10.93
CA ASN A 225 7.23 12.69 -11.27
C ASN A 225 6.96 11.36 -10.52
N ALA A 226 7.77 10.99 -9.51
CA ALA A 226 7.59 9.74 -8.75
C ALA A 226 6.13 9.49 -8.31
N SER A 227 5.47 10.50 -7.73
CA SER A 227 4.08 10.38 -7.28
C SER A 227 3.11 10.02 -8.41
N GLN A 228 3.33 10.53 -9.63
CA GLN A 228 2.48 10.16 -10.78
C GLN A 228 2.66 8.69 -11.16
N TYR A 229 3.89 8.19 -11.15
CA TYR A 229 4.18 6.79 -11.46
C TYR A 229 3.60 5.86 -10.39
N VAL A 230 3.63 6.26 -9.12
CA VAL A 230 2.97 5.55 -8.02
C VAL A 230 1.45 5.55 -8.16
N GLU A 231 0.83 6.66 -8.56
CA GLU A 231 -0.63 6.70 -8.80
C GLU A 231 -1.05 5.88 -10.02
N LYS A 232 -0.27 5.93 -11.12
CA LYS A 232 -0.47 5.05 -12.28
C LYS A 232 -0.33 3.57 -11.89
N ALA A 233 0.65 3.24 -11.06
CA ALA A 233 0.82 1.90 -10.51
C ALA A 233 -0.38 1.44 -9.69
N LYS A 234 -0.90 2.28 -8.79
CA LYS A 234 -2.11 2.00 -8.01
C LYS A 234 -3.32 1.80 -8.93
N ALA A 235 -3.47 2.62 -9.96
CA ALA A 235 -4.55 2.47 -10.95
C ALA A 235 -4.45 1.15 -11.71
N LEU A 236 -3.25 0.73 -12.13
CA LEU A 236 -3.03 -0.57 -12.80
C LEU A 236 -3.33 -1.75 -11.87
N VAL A 237 -2.89 -1.69 -10.61
CA VAL A 237 -3.14 -2.74 -9.61
C VAL A 237 -4.62 -2.81 -9.22
N ASN A 238 -5.29 -1.67 -9.03
CA ASN A 238 -6.71 -1.61 -8.70
C ASN A 238 -7.65 -1.87 -9.90
N GLY A 239 -7.15 -1.66 -11.12
CA GLY A 239 -7.86 -1.89 -12.37
C GLY A 239 -8.25 -3.35 -12.63
N GLN A 240 -7.70 -4.31 -11.87
CA GLN A 240 -8.13 -5.72 -11.93
C GLN A 240 -9.52 -5.99 -11.30
N LYS A 241 -10.21 -4.94 -10.79
CA LYS A 241 -11.61 -5.01 -10.34
C LYS A 241 -12.54 -3.95 -10.95
N GLY A 242 -12.12 -3.25 -12.01
CA GLY A 242 -12.89 -2.17 -12.64
C GLY A 242 -13.17 -2.41 -14.12
N SER A 243 -14.39 -2.10 -14.57
CA SER A 243 -14.78 -2.16 -15.98
C SER A 243 -13.87 -1.30 -16.86
N ILE A 244 -13.39 -1.84 -17.99
CA ILE A 244 -12.51 -1.17 -18.97
C ILE A 244 -13.18 0.00 -19.71
N ILE A 245 -14.51 0.10 -19.61
CA ILE A 245 -15.33 1.19 -20.17
C ILE A 245 -15.85 2.04 -19.01
N SER A 246 -15.48 3.31 -19.00
CA SER A 246 -15.95 4.28 -18.02
C SER A 246 -17.40 4.72 -18.30
N SER A 247 -17.75 4.98 -19.56
CA SER A 247 -19.11 5.36 -19.98
C SER A 247 -19.46 4.93 -21.41
N ILE A 248 -20.77 4.82 -21.68
CA ILE A 248 -21.33 4.60 -23.01
C ILE A 248 -22.58 5.47 -23.18
N GLU A 249 -22.64 6.25 -24.26
CA GLU A 249 -23.70 7.24 -24.49
C GLU A 249 -24.14 7.27 -25.95
N ALA A 250 -25.45 7.28 -26.22
CA ALA A 250 -25.96 7.47 -27.58
C ALA A 250 -25.90 8.95 -27.95
N VAL A 251 -25.14 9.27 -29.00
CA VAL A 251 -24.99 10.64 -29.52
C VAL A 251 -26.09 10.98 -30.52
N SER A 252 -26.50 9.98 -31.32
CA SER A 252 -27.62 10.07 -32.25
C SER A 252 -28.24 8.68 -32.43
N ASN A 253 -29.29 8.55 -33.23
CA ASN A 253 -29.90 7.25 -33.54
C ASN A 253 -29.01 6.33 -34.39
N THR A 254 -27.81 6.77 -34.78
CA THR A 254 -26.82 6.01 -35.56
C THR A 254 -25.39 6.17 -35.03
N SER A 255 -25.21 6.83 -33.88
CA SER A 255 -23.89 7.12 -33.32
C SER A 255 -23.88 6.91 -31.81
N ILE A 256 -22.87 6.21 -31.29
CA ILE A 256 -22.65 5.94 -29.87
C ILE A 256 -21.22 6.32 -29.52
N GLU A 257 -21.01 7.04 -28.43
CA GLU A 257 -19.70 7.30 -27.85
C GLU A 257 -19.39 6.31 -26.73
N VAL A 258 -18.21 5.72 -26.79
CA VAL A 258 -17.68 4.78 -25.80
C VAL A 258 -16.42 5.39 -25.19
N THR A 259 -16.42 5.61 -23.88
CA THR A 259 -15.25 6.10 -23.15
C THR A 259 -14.59 4.96 -22.40
N PHE A 260 -13.30 4.76 -22.64
CA PHE A 260 -12.46 3.79 -21.98
C PHE A 260 -11.79 4.40 -20.74
N SER A 261 -11.58 3.59 -19.72
CA SER A 261 -10.87 4.01 -18.50
C SER A 261 -9.37 4.27 -18.72
N SER A 262 -8.86 3.98 -19.92
CA SER A 262 -7.50 4.26 -20.39
C SER A 262 -7.46 4.47 -21.92
N GLU A 263 -6.37 5.00 -22.45
CA GLU A 263 -6.20 5.19 -23.90
C GLU A 263 -6.03 3.86 -24.65
N LEU A 264 -6.63 3.74 -25.82
CA LEU A 264 -6.44 2.61 -26.72
C LEU A 264 -5.31 2.91 -27.73
N ALA A 265 -4.49 1.90 -28.01
CA ALA A 265 -3.45 2.00 -29.02
C ALA A 265 -4.02 2.12 -30.45
N SER A 266 -5.11 1.40 -30.71
CA SER A 266 -5.80 1.34 -32.01
C SER A 266 -7.28 0.99 -31.82
N VAL A 267 -8.11 1.26 -32.83
CA VAL A 267 -9.54 0.93 -32.87
C VAL A 267 -9.80 0.10 -34.11
N ASN A 268 -10.46 -1.05 -33.95
CA ASN A 268 -10.98 -1.85 -35.05
C ASN A 268 -12.48 -2.03 -34.86
N THR A 269 -13.26 -1.87 -35.93
CA THR A 269 -14.72 -2.02 -35.90
C THR A 269 -15.16 -3.40 -35.36
N SER A 270 -14.42 -4.47 -35.70
CA SER A 270 -14.69 -5.84 -35.25
C SER A 270 -14.53 -6.05 -33.75
N ASP A 271 -13.88 -5.13 -33.04
CA ASP A 271 -13.70 -5.23 -31.60
C ASP A 271 -15.01 -4.87 -30.86
N PHE A 272 -16.01 -4.30 -31.52
CA PHE A 272 -17.26 -3.84 -30.91
C PHE A 272 -18.45 -4.62 -31.45
N ALA A 273 -19.28 -5.14 -30.54
CA ALA A 273 -20.53 -5.80 -30.88
C ALA A 273 -21.62 -5.43 -29.88
N PHE A 274 -22.86 -5.32 -30.35
CA PHE A 274 -24.03 -5.12 -29.50
C PHE A 274 -24.93 -6.35 -29.52
N ASP A 275 -25.70 -6.55 -28.45
CA ASP A 275 -26.85 -7.45 -28.49
C ASP A 275 -28.01 -6.86 -29.32
N ASN A 276 -29.08 -7.65 -29.51
CA ASN A 276 -30.29 -7.24 -30.24
C ASN A 276 -30.03 -6.76 -31.69
N ASP A 277 -29.10 -7.41 -32.38
CA ASP A 277 -28.76 -7.24 -33.80
C ASP A 277 -28.29 -5.84 -34.24
N LEU A 278 -27.96 -4.94 -33.31
CA LEU A 278 -27.44 -3.60 -33.63
C LEU A 278 -26.02 -3.71 -34.23
N GLN A 279 -25.90 -3.42 -35.52
CA GLN A 279 -24.66 -3.58 -36.25
C GLN A 279 -23.76 -2.36 -36.05
N VAL A 280 -22.48 -2.58 -35.75
CA VAL A 280 -21.45 -1.54 -35.76
C VAL A 280 -20.90 -1.45 -37.18
N VAL A 281 -21.11 -0.29 -37.81
CA VAL A 281 -20.71 0.00 -39.20
C VAL A 281 -19.28 0.55 -39.24
N ASP A 282 -18.93 1.39 -38.28
CA ASP A 282 -17.60 2.00 -38.19
C ASP A 282 -17.22 2.32 -36.75
N ALA A 283 -15.93 2.37 -36.45
CA ALA A 283 -15.40 2.73 -35.14
C ALA A 283 -14.16 3.60 -35.32
N VAL A 284 -14.23 4.84 -34.84
CA VAL A 284 -13.14 5.81 -34.97
C VAL A 284 -12.88 6.51 -33.66
N PHE A 285 -11.62 6.89 -33.42
CA PHE A 285 -11.31 7.76 -32.30
C PHE A 285 -12.05 9.09 -32.43
N LYS A 286 -12.61 9.57 -31.32
CA LYS A 286 -13.10 10.95 -31.26
C LYS A 286 -11.91 11.88 -31.46
N SER A 287 -12.04 12.88 -32.33
CA SER A 287 -10.96 13.81 -32.64
C SER A 287 -10.32 14.37 -31.38
N GLY A 288 -9.03 14.12 -31.18
CA GLY A 288 -8.27 14.58 -30.02
C GLY A 288 -8.31 13.68 -28.77
N SER A 289 -8.90 12.48 -28.83
CA SER A 289 -8.90 11.51 -27.74
C SER A 289 -8.61 10.09 -28.21
N LYS A 290 -7.70 9.39 -27.53
CA LYS A 290 -7.48 7.94 -27.70
C LYS A 290 -8.26 7.09 -26.68
N SER A 291 -8.94 7.71 -25.73
CA SER A 291 -9.80 7.02 -24.75
C SER A 291 -11.28 7.08 -25.13
N ILE A 292 -11.68 7.83 -26.16
CA ILE A 292 -13.07 7.92 -26.62
C ILE A 292 -13.17 7.41 -28.05
N VAL A 293 -14.05 6.43 -28.25
CA VAL A 293 -14.35 5.85 -29.56
C VAL A 293 -15.79 6.22 -29.94
N VAL A 294 -15.96 6.77 -31.14
CA VAL A 294 -17.26 7.00 -31.75
C VAL A 294 -17.59 5.80 -32.63
N LEU A 295 -18.65 5.08 -32.28
CA LEU A 295 -19.21 3.98 -33.06
C LEU A 295 -20.32 4.52 -33.94
N THR A 296 -20.22 4.27 -35.25
CA THR A 296 -21.35 4.40 -36.17
C THR A 296 -22.11 3.08 -36.18
N THR A 297 -23.41 3.10 -35.95
CA THR A 297 -24.26 1.90 -35.91
C THR A 297 -25.36 1.94 -36.95
N SER A 298 -26.00 0.79 -37.19
CA SER A 298 -27.35 0.78 -37.77
C SER A 298 -28.33 1.58 -36.91
N THR A 299 -29.48 1.95 -37.47
CA THR A 299 -30.49 2.75 -36.76
C THR A 299 -30.90 2.09 -35.44
N GLN A 300 -30.75 2.82 -34.34
CA GLN A 300 -31.16 2.42 -33.00
C GLN A 300 -32.68 2.52 -32.87
N THR A 301 -33.28 1.54 -32.20
CA THR A 301 -34.69 1.57 -31.82
C THR A 301 -34.84 2.33 -30.51
N LYS A 302 -35.73 3.32 -30.50
CA LYS A 302 -36.01 4.12 -29.31
C LYS A 302 -36.39 3.22 -28.12
N ASP A 303 -35.84 3.52 -26.95
CA ASP A 303 -36.12 2.86 -25.66
C ASP A 303 -35.67 1.38 -25.58
N VAL A 304 -34.97 0.86 -26.58
CA VAL A 304 -34.30 -0.46 -26.51
C VAL A 304 -32.92 -0.30 -25.88
N VAL A 305 -32.60 -1.17 -24.92
CA VAL A 305 -31.29 -1.20 -24.26
C VAL A 305 -30.35 -2.10 -25.04
N TYR A 306 -29.23 -1.54 -25.49
CA TYR A 306 -28.16 -2.26 -26.18
C TYR A 306 -26.97 -2.47 -25.25
N LYS A 307 -26.52 -3.71 -25.08
CA LYS A 307 -25.34 -4.08 -24.30
C LYS A 307 -24.13 -4.20 -25.19
N LEU A 308 -23.07 -3.49 -24.84
CA LEU A 308 -21.82 -3.53 -25.58
C LEU A 308 -20.95 -4.72 -25.14
N SER A 309 -20.39 -5.41 -26.13
CA SER A 309 -19.27 -6.34 -25.97
C SER A 309 -18.04 -5.76 -26.65
N PHE A 310 -16.89 -5.83 -25.97
CA PHE A 310 -15.59 -5.40 -26.50
C PHE A 310 -14.64 -6.59 -26.55
N LYS A 311 -14.04 -6.86 -27.72
CA LYS A 311 -13.15 -8.00 -27.99
C LYS A 311 -13.71 -9.34 -27.51
N GLY A 312 -15.01 -9.57 -27.75
CA GLY A 312 -15.71 -10.80 -27.39
C GLY A 312 -16.10 -10.93 -25.92
N THR A 313 -15.84 -9.92 -25.08
CA THR A 313 -16.28 -9.90 -23.68
C THR A 313 -17.48 -8.98 -23.51
N THR A 314 -18.59 -9.51 -22.98
CA THR A 314 -19.77 -8.71 -22.63
C THR A 314 -19.50 -7.87 -21.38
N LEU A 315 -19.81 -6.57 -21.44
CA LEU A 315 -19.48 -5.61 -20.39
C LEU A 315 -20.74 -5.19 -19.61
N ASP A 316 -20.55 -4.74 -18.37
CA ASP A 316 -21.63 -4.25 -17.48
C ASP A 316 -22.20 -2.86 -17.88
N LYS A 317 -21.96 -2.42 -19.11
CA LYS A 317 -22.35 -1.09 -19.61
C LYS A 317 -23.31 -1.24 -20.80
N SER A 318 -24.45 -0.56 -20.72
CA SER A 318 -25.48 -0.55 -21.76
C SER A 318 -25.91 0.86 -22.11
N VAL A 319 -26.39 1.04 -23.34
CA VAL A 319 -26.87 2.32 -23.86
C VAL A 319 -28.33 2.20 -24.28
N LEU A 320 -29.13 3.21 -23.96
CA LEU A 320 -30.52 3.28 -24.36
C LEU A 320 -30.62 3.91 -25.77
N GLY A 321 -31.27 3.22 -26.70
CA GLY A 321 -31.45 3.68 -28.07
C GLY A 321 -32.28 4.96 -28.15
N VAL A 322 -31.85 5.89 -29.00
CA VAL A 322 -32.50 7.20 -29.19
C VAL A 322 -33.19 7.31 -30.55
N ALA A 323 -34.29 8.07 -30.63
CA ALA A 323 -35.00 8.29 -31.88
C ALA A 323 -34.26 9.27 -32.81
N GLY A 324 -34.37 9.07 -34.12
CA GLY A 324 -33.82 10.00 -35.11
C GLY A 324 -34.51 11.36 -35.02
N ILE A 325 -33.73 12.43 -34.79
CA ILE A 325 -34.23 13.80 -34.82
C ILE A 325 -34.36 14.20 -36.30
N PHE A 326 -35.59 14.13 -36.83
CA PHE A 326 -35.91 14.71 -38.13
C PHE A 326 -35.80 16.23 -38.04
N GLY A 327 -34.73 16.80 -38.61
CA GLY A 327 -34.64 18.22 -38.93
C GLY A 327 -35.62 18.57 -40.05
N GLY A 328 -36.83 18.98 -39.69
CA GLY A 328 -37.81 19.54 -40.61
C GLY A 328 -37.51 21.00 -40.93
N GLY A 329 -37.17 21.27 -42.19
CA GLY A 329 -37.16 22.59 -42.82
C GLY A 329 -37.30 22.42 -44.33
N GLY A 330 -38.51 22.60 -44.86
CA GLY A 330 -38.88 22.20 -46.21
C GLY A 330 -38.60 23.22 -47.32
N GLY A 331 -38.52 22.68 -48.55
CA GLY A 331 -39.30 23.13 -49.71
C GLY A 331 -38.72 24.22 -50.61
N GLY A 332 -38.49 23.86 -51.88
CA GLY A 332 -38.57 24.78 -53.02
C GLY A 332 -37.43 24.62 -54.04
N GLY A 333 -37.70 23.92 -55.15
CA GLY A 333 -36.75 23.72 -56.25
C GLY A 333 -36.58 24.92 -57.18
N GLY A 334 -35.66 24.80 -58.13
CA GLY A 334 -35.57 25.69 -59.29
C GLY A 334 -34.14 25.97 -59.75
N PHE A 335 -33.83 25.57 -60.98
CA PHE A 335 -32.58 25.84 -61.69
C PHE A 335 -32.23 27.34 -61.74
N GLY A 336 -30.93 27.66 -61.69
CA GLY A 336 -30.43 28.98 -62.03
C GLY A 336 -28.93 29.12 -61.76
N GLY A 337 -28.11 28.98 -62.79
CA GLY A 337 -26.70 29.37 -62.74
C GLY A 337 -26.55 30.86 -62.50
N GLY A 338 -25.62 31.23 -61.62
CA GLY A 338 -25.25 32.62 -61.34
C GLY A 338 -24.08 32.64 -60.37
N GLY A 339 -22.89 32.99 -60.87
CA GLY A 339 -21.71 33.17 -60.04
C GLY A 339 -21.92 34.27 -59.01
N GLY A 340 -21.75 33.94 -57.73
CA GLY A 340 -21.58 34.88 -56.63
C GLY A 340 -20.35 34.45 -55.84
N ALA A 341 -19.39 35.35 -55.68
CA ALA A 341 -18.17 35.10 -54.91
C ALA A 341 -18.52 34.60 -53.50
N VAL A 342 -18.07 33.41 -53.15
CA VAL A 342 -18.18 32.84 -51.81
C VAL A 342 -17.33 33.72 -50.87
N GLY A 343 -17.97 34.43 -49.95
CA GLY A 343 -17.27 35.12 -48.87
C GLY A 343 -16.48 34.10 -48.05
N THR A 344 -15.18 34.34 -47.88
CA THR A 344 -14.31 33.49 -47.05
C THR A 344 -14.82 33.43 -45.61
N THR A 345 -15.04 32.22 -45.09
CA THR A 345 -15.52 32.03 -43.71
C THR A 345 -14.43 32.29 -42.67
N VAL A 346 -14.79 32.47 -41.40
CA VAL A 346 -13.83 32.67 -40.28
C VAL A 346 -12.85 31.50 -40.19
N GLU A 347 -13.32 30.27 -40.40
CA GLU A 347 -12.50 29.05 -40.42
C GLU A 347 -11.47 29.09 -41.55
N GLN A 348 -11.87 29.54 -42.75
CA GLN A 348 -10.98 29.63 -43.90
C GLN A 348 -9.93 30.73 -43.72
N LEU A 349 -10.31 31.87 -43.15
CA LEU A 349 -9.38 32.96 -42.84
C LEU A 349 -8.33 32.51 -41.81
N LEU A 350 -8.76 31.85 -40.73
CA LEU A 350 -7.88 31.37 -39.68
C LEU A 350 -7.01 30.18 -40.12
N ALA A 351 -7.45 29.37 -41.09
CA ALA A 351 -6.66 28.27 -41.66
C ALA A 351 -5.69 28.70 -42.79
N SER A 352 -5.67 29.97 -43.17
CA SER A 352 -4.99 30.44 -44.39
C SER A 352 -3.44 30.46 -44.33
N GLY A 353 -2.85 30.48 -43.13
CA GLY A 353 -1.41 30.68 -42.94
C GLY A 353 -0.90 32.06 -43.38
N LYS A 354 -1.82 33.03 -43.56
CA LYS A 354 -1.54 34.40 -43.99
C LYS A 354 -1.90 35.40 -42.90
N GLU A 355 -1.40 36.62 -43.04
CA GLU A 355 -1.75 37.73 -42.15
C GLU A 355 -3.22 38.13 -42.30
N GLN A 356 -3.89 38.32 -41.15
CA GLN A 356 -5.29 38.70 -41.03
C GLN A 356 -5.43 39.94 -40.14
N GLY A 357 -6.42 40.78 -40.42
CA GLY A 357 -6.81 41.91 -39.56
C GLY A 357 -7.60 41.43 -38.33
N THR A 358 -8.73 42.09 -38.05
CA THR A 358 -9.61 41.71 -36.93
C THR A 358 -10.51 40.53 -37.29
N ILE A 359 -10.51 39.48 -36.49
CA ILE A 359 -11.39 38.31 -36.63
C ILE A 359 -12.16 38.07 -35.32
N THR A 360 -13.45 37.74 -35.44
CA THR A 360 -14.29 37.34 -34.30
C THR A 360 -14.76 35.89 -34.46
N VAL A 361 -14.48 35.06 -33.47
CA VAL A 361 -14.91 33.66 -33.37
C VAL A 361 -16.09 33.58 -32.42
N LYS A 362 -17.27 33.23 -32.95
CA LYS A 362 -18.52 33.11 -32.17
C LYS A 362 -18.98 31.68 -31.96
N ALA A 363 -18.34 30.70 -32.61
CA ALA A 363 -18.70 29.30 -32.52
C ALA A 363 -17.59 28.50 -31.84
N SER A 364 -17.96 27.48 -31.07
CA SER A 364 -17.02 26.48 -30.57
C SER A 364 -16.34 25.75 -31.73
N GLY A 365 -15.09 25.34 -31.55
CA GLY A 365 -14.36 24.59 -32.57
C GLY A 365 -12.85 24.65 -32.44
N THR A 366 -12.16 23.99 -33.36
CA THR A 366 -10.71 24.10 -33.50
C THR A 366 -10.40 24.95 -34.72
N TYR A 367 -9.59 25.99 -34.53
CA TYR A 367 -9.25 26.96 -35.56
C TYR A 367 -7.75 26.98 -35.79
N GLY A 368 -7.37 27.13 -37.05
CA GLY A 368 -5.99 27.34 -37.49
C GLY A 368 -5.41 26.19 -38.30
N PRO A 369 -4.27 26.42 -38.97
CA PRO A 369 -3.67 25.46 -39.89
C PRO A 369 -3.39 24.12 -39.20
N VAL A 370 -3.68 23.01 -39.90
CA VAL A 370 -3.29 21.67 -39.44
C VAL A 370 -1.78 21.47 -39.61
N SER A 371 -1.19 22.09 -40.63
CA SER A 371 0.24 22.11 -40.95
C SER A 371 0.60 23.37 -41.74
N GLY A 372 1.89 23.73 -41.81
CA GLY A 372 2.38 24.92 -42.52
C GLY A 372 2.62 26.14 -41.62
N SER A 373 2.81 27.31 -42.23
CA SER A 373 3.05 28.58 -41.52
C SER A 373 1.86 28.97 -40.64
N ALA A 374 2.15 29.52 -39.46
CA ALA A 374 1.11 30.03 -38.58
C ALA A 374 0.38 31.24 -39.19
N THR A 375 -0.93 31.31 -38.99
CA THR A 375 -1.75 32.47 -39.38
C THR A 375 -1.49 33.59 -38.37
N THR A 376 -0.98 34.75 -38.79
CA THR A 376 -0.87 35.94 -37.94
C THR A 376 -2.18 36.73 -37.96
N VAL A 377 -2.65 37.18 -36.79
CA VAL A 377 -3.92 37.94 -36.68
C VAL A 377 -3.66 39.21 -35.87
N GLU A 378 -4.05 40.38 -36.38
CA GLU A 378 -3.87 41.63 -35.63
C GLU A 378 -4.71 41.62 -34.35
N ASN A 379 -6.02 41.35 -34.46
CA ASN A 379 -6.94 41.28 -33.33
C ASN A 379 -7.87 40.07 -33.44
N LEU A 380 -7.69 39.07 -32.58
CA LEU A 380 -8.56 37.90 -32.50
C LEU A 380 -9.49 38.02 -31.29
N ILE A 381 -10.80 37.99 -31.52
CA ILE A 381 -11.83 38.11 -30.47
C ILE A 381 -12.56 36.77 -30.36
N LEU A 382 -12.56 36.15 -29.18
CA LEU A 382 -13.28 34.92 -28.88
C LEU A 382 -14.52 35.23 -28.04
N ASP A 383 -15.70 34.93 -28.57
CA ASP A 383 -17.00 35.05 -27.89
C ASP A 383 -17.90 33.84 -28.22
N PRO A 384 -17.49 32.60 -27.90
CA PRO A 384 -18.22 31.39 -28.27
C PRO A 384 -19.47 31.11 -27.39
N GLY A 385 -19.84 32.03 -26.50
CA GLY A 385 -20.85 31.86 -25.46
C GLY A 385 -20.34 31.19 -24.16
N PRO A 386 -21.18 31.11 -23.10
CA PRO A 386 -20.79 30.60 -21.77
C PRO A 386 -20.40 29.12 -21.73
N SER A 387 -20.93 28.31 -22.65
CA SER A 387 -20.58 26.90 -22.82
C SER A 387 -19.59 26.67 -23.97
N GLY A 388 -19.11 27.75 -24.58
CA GLY A 388 -18.29 27.69 -25.78
C GLY A 388 -16.88 27.16 -25.49
N GLU A 389 -16.34 26.36 -26.42
CA GLU A 389 -14.98 25.82 -26.37
C GLU A 389 -14.24 26.06 -27.69
N VAL A 390 -13.09 26.73 -27.64
CA VAL A 390 -12.25 27.10 -28.76
C VAL A 390 -10.83 26.57 -28.55
N THR A 391 -10.32 25.83 -29.52
CA THR A 391 -8.90 25.48 -29.61
C THR A 391 -8.26 26.27 -30.73
N LEU A 392 -7.25 27.08 -30.41
CA LEU A 392 -6.41 27.75 -31.40
C LEU A 392 -5.14 26.92 -31.62
N ARG A 393 -4.84 26.61 -32.87
CA ARG A 393 -3.64 25.87 -33.27
C ARG A 393 -2.90 26.57 -34.39
N ASN A 394 -1.60 26.83 -34.24
CA ASN A 394 -0.79 27.51 -35.26
C ASN A 394 -1.36 28.90 -35.65
N ILE A 395 -1.87 29.66 -34.68
CA ILE A 395 -2.36 31.02 -34.88
C ILE A 395 -1.56 31.94 -33.97
N ASN A 396 -1.04 33.04 -34.50
CA ASN A 396 -0.22 34.00 -33.74
C ASN A 396 -0.91 35.37 -33.68
N PRO A 397 -1.83 35.59 -32.72
CA PRO A 397 -2.50 36.87 -32.58
C PRO A 397 -1.59 37.92 -31.90
N GLN A 398 -1.57 39.15 -32.43
CA GLN A 398 -0.95 40.29 -31.73
C GLN A 398 -1.78 40.65 -30.50
N GLN A 399 -3.11 40.72 -30.64
CA GLN A 399 -4.03 40.81 -29.51
C GLN A 399 -5.07 39.68 -29.56
N LEU A 400 -5.18 38.91 -28.48
CA LEU A 400 -6.23 37.92 -28.26
C LEU A 400 -7.16 38.42 -27.15
N GLN A 401 -8.44 38.62 -27.46
CA GLN A 401 -9.46 39.05 -26.51
C GLN A 401 -10.47 37.93 -26.26
N VAL A 402 -10.75 37.61 -24.99
CA VAL A 402 -11.70 36.55 -24.60
C VAL A 402 -12.89 37.17 -23.86
N LEU A 403 -14.06 37.15 -24.52
CA LEU A 403 -15.32 37.75 -24.04
C LEU A 403 -16.28 36.74 -23.38
N SER A 404 -16.13 35.45 -23.67
CA SER A 404 -16.91 34.37 -23.04
C SER A 404 -16.22 33.01 -23.16
N GLY A 405 -16.67 32.02 -22.37
CA GLY A 405 -16.24 30.62 -22.48
C GLY A 405 -16.52 29.80 -21.21
N SER A 406 -16.53 28.48 -21.32
CA SER A 406 -16.60 27.55 -20.18
C SER A 406 -15.29 27.39 -19.39
N VAL A 407 -15.30 26.58 -18.34
CA VAL A 407 -14.09 26.14 -17.61
C VAL A 407 -13.21 25.17 -18.42
N ASN A 408 -13.61 24.80 -19.63
CA ASN A 408 -12.82 23.98 -20.57
C ASN A 408 -12.41 24.76 -21.84
N SER A 409 -12.69 26.07 -21.86
CA SER A 409 -13.00 26.76 -23.11
C SER A 409 -11.85 27.10 -24.02
N ILE A 410 -10.77 27.75 -23.56
CA ILE A 410 -9.80 28.30 -24.50
C ILE A 410 -8.49 27.53 -24.40
N LYS A 411 -8.14 26.79 -25.45
CA LYS A 411 -6.90 26.01 -25.54
C LYS A 411 -5.99 26.62 -26.58
N LEU A 412 -4.76 26.93 -26.21
CA LEU A 412 -3.73 27.47 -27.10
C LEU A 412 -2.69 26.37 -27.35
N GLN A 413 -2.49 26.01 -28.62
CA GLN A 413 -1.52 25.00 -29.05
C GLN A 413 -0.64 25.56 -30.15
N ASN A 414 0.69 25.51 -30.00
CA ASN A 414 1.63 26.11 -30.95
C ASN A 414 1.20 27.53 -31.39
N THR A 415 0.78 28.35 -30.44
CA THR A 415 0.10 29.65 -30.64
C THR A 415 0.83 30.68 -29.81
N ILE A 416 1.40 31.69 -30.46
CA ILE A 416 2.16 32.76 -29.82
C ILE A 416 1.28 34.01 -29.73
N VAL A 417 0.88 34.37 -28.52
CA VAL A 417 0.04 35.53 -28.23
C VAL A 417 0.91 36.65 -27.65
N LYS A 418 0.92 37.83 -28.28
CA LYS A 418 1.62 39.00 -27.71
C LYS A 418 0.85 39.59 -26.53
N GLN A 419 -0.42 39.94 -26.74
CA GLN A 419 -1.28 40.49 -25.68
C GLN A 419 -2.58 39.69 -25.54
N LEU A 420 -2.78 39.04 -24.39
CA LEU A 420 -4.03 38.39 -24.01
C LEU A 420 -4.86 39.33 -23.11
N LYS A 421 -6.12 39.58 -23.48
CA LYS A 421 -7.10 40.29 -22.66
C LYS A 421 -8.24 39.33 -22.27
N VAL A 422 -8.37 39.05 -20.99
CA VAL A 422 -9.44 38.20 -20.44
C VAL A 422 -10.50 39.09 -19.80
N ASN A 423 -11.53 39.40 -20.56
CA ASN A 423 -12.63 40.28 -20.18
C ASN A 423 -13.98 39.60 -20.46
N ALA A 424 -14.17 38.45 -19.82
CA ALA A 424 -15.29 37.55 -20.06
C ALA A 424 -16.62 38.06 -19.47
N VAL A 425 -17.13 39.16 -20.01
CA VAL A 425 -18.33 39.87 -19.52
C VAL A 425 -19.61 39.05 -19.67
N ASN A 426 -19.68 38.13 -20.64
CA ASN A 426 -20.88 37.36 -20.95
C ASN A 426 -20.98 36.03 -20.17
N ASN A 427 -20.07 35.75 -19.23
CA ASN A 427 -19.97 34.43 -18.59
C ASN A 427 -20.77 34.29 -17.28
N ASN A 428 -21.72 35.19 -17.00
CA ASN A 428 -22.56 35.18 -15.77
C ASN A 428 -21.77 35.09 -14.46
N GLY A 429 -20.54 35.62 -14.43
CA GLY A 429 -19.67 35.54 -13.26
C GLY A 429 -18.97 34.20 -13.07
N ASN A 430 -19.05 33.25 -14.01
CA ASN A 430 -18.24 32.03 -14.00
C ASN A 430 -16.81 32.31 -14.52
N SER A 431 -15.86 31.46 -14.13
CA SER A 431 -14.48 31.53 -14.61
C SER A 431 -14.35 30.98 -16.04
N VAL A 432 -13.60 31.69 -16.88
CA VAL A 432 -13.13 31.19 -18.18
C VAL A 432 -11.74 30.58 -18.03
N ARG A 433 -11.50 29.38 -18.55
CA ARG A 433 -10.18 28.76 -18.53
C ARG A 433 -9.41 29.04 -19.82
N ILE A 434 -8.20 29.56 -19.67
CA ILE A 434 -7.21 29.71 -20.73
C ILE A 434 -6.08 28.74 -20.43
N GLU A 435 -5.97 27.72 -21.28
CA GLU A 435 -5.03 26.62 -21.16
C GLU A 435 -3.93 26.76 -22.23
N VAL A 436 -2.69 26.95 -21.80
CA VAL A 436 -1.51 27.03 -22.67
C VAL A 436 -0.85 25.65 -22.72
N ARG A 437 -0.79 25.07 -23.92
CA ARG A 437 -0.21 23.74 -24.20
C ARG A 437 1.13 23.86 -24.93
N ASP A 438 1.69 22.71 -25.32
CA ASP A 438 3.00 22.64 -25.99
C ASP A 438 3.09 23.59 -27.18
N GLY A 439 4.20 24.35 -27.21
CA GLY A 439 4.51 25.34 -28.24
C GLY A 439 3.71 26.64 -28.18
N ALA A 440 2.78 26.80 -27.22
CA ALA A 440 2.07 28.05 -27.04
C ALA A 440 2.73 28.95 -25.98
N SER A 441 2.71 30.25 -26.19
CA SER A 441 3.26 31.22 -25.24
C SER A 441 2.43 32.50 -25.25
N VAL A 442 2.21 33.08 -24.08
CA VAL A 442 1.53 34.38 -23.94
C VAL A 442 2.51 35.36 -23.32
N GLU A 443 2.85 36.47 -23.98
CA GLU A 443 3.84 37.43 -23.48
C GLU A 443 3.27 38.33 -22.37
N ASP A 444 2.15 39.02 -22.64
CA ASP A 444 1.45 39.87 -21.67
C ASP A 444 -0.02 39.44 -21.54
N THR A 445 -0.52 39.33 -20.31
CA THR A 445 -1.91 38.99 -19.99
C THR A 445 -2.53 40.07 -19.11
N GLU A 446 -3.68 40.60 -19.50
CA GLU A 446 -4.50 41.49 -18.70
C GLU A 446 -5.82 40.80 -18.36
N VAL A 447 -6.12 40.68 -17.06
CA VAL A 447 -7.33 40.00 -16.58
C VAL A 447 -8.24 41.02 -15.90
N SER A 448 -9.48 41.12 -16.37
CA SER A 448 -10.52 41.98 -15.83
C SER A 448 -11.80 41.21 -15.45
N SER A 449 -11.81 39.88 -15.57
CA SER A 449 -12.91 38.99 -15.20
C SER A 449 -12.42 37.81 -14.36
N GLN A 450 -13.33 36.96 -13.88
CA GLN A 450 -12.91 35.68 -13.29
C GLN A 450 -12.27 34.79 -14.36
N ALA A 451 -11.15 34.14 -14.01
CA ALA A 451 -10.37 33.36 -14.96
C ALA A 451 -9.60 32.22 -14.28
N ILE A 452 -9.34 31.16 -15.04
CA ILE A 452 -8.36 30.13 -14.74
C ILE A 452 -7.26 30.25 -15.79
N LEU A 453 -6.04 30.61 -15.38
CA LEU A 453 -4.87 30.64 -16.26
C LEU A 453 -4.03 29.41 -15.95
N GLU A 454 -3.88 28.53 -16.93
CA GLU A 454 -3.22 27.25 -16.74
C GLU A 454 -2.13 27.01 -17.78
N SER A 455 -0.90 26.88 -17.31
CA SER A 455 0.19 26.25 -18.06
C SER A 455 0.07 24.74 -17.90
N ALA A 456 -0.49 24.07 -18.91
CA ALA A 456 -0.77 22.63 -18.89
C ALA A 456 0.42 21.78 -19.38
N SER A 457 1.57 22.39 -19.69
CA SER A 457 2.74 21.73 -20.24
C SER A 457 4.04 22.44 -19.85
N THR A 458 5.18 21.75 -19.95
CA THR A 458 6.50 22.34 -19.64
C THR A 458 6.98 23.33 -20.72
N GLN A 459 6.37 23.31 -21.91
CA GLN A 459 6.70 24.20 -23.03
C GLN A 459 5.69 25.35 -23.21
N GLY A 460 4.58 25.32 -22.45
CA GLY A 460 3.55 26.36 -22.48
C GLY A 460 3.75 27.37 -21.36
N THR A 461 3.91 28.65 -21.68
CA THR A 461 4.25 29.66 -20.66
C THR A 461 3.32 30.87 -20.69
N PHE A 462 2.99 31.38 -19.50
CA PHE A 462 2.52 32.75 -19.33
C PHE A 462 3.70 33.63 -18.92
N GLY A 463 3.89 34.72 -19.66
CA GLY A 463 4.74 35.84 -19.29
C GLY A 463 4.06 36.70 -18.24
N LYS A 464 4.03 38.02 -18.43
CA LYS A 464 3.51 38.95 -17.41
C LYS A 464 2.00 38.82 -17.29
N ILE A 465 1.48 38.78 -16.08
CA ILE A 465 0.04 38.76 -15.80
C ILE A 465 -0.30 39.98 -14.96
N LYS A 466 -1.27 40.78 -15.41
CA LYS A 466 -1.76 41.95 -14.70
C LYS A 466 -3.24 41.80 -14.37
N LEU A 467 -3.56 41.78 -13.07
CA LEU A 467 -4.93 41.89 -12.57
C LEU A 467 -5.24 43.38 -12.38
N ASN A 468 -6.02 43.95 -13.30
CA ASN A 468 -6.35 45.38 -13.27
C ASN A 468 -7.51 45.69 -12.29
N SER A 469 -7.78 46.97 -12.02
CA SER A 469 -8.84 47.40 -11.09
C SER A 469 -10.23 46.83 -11.42
N SER A 470 -10.51 46.48 -12.68
CA SER A 470 -11.78 45.86 -13.07
C SER A 470 -11.93 44.40 -12.61
N ALA A 471 -10.86 43.77 -12.11
CA ALA A 471 -10.90 42.46 -11.46
C ALA A 471 -11.22 42.52 -9.94
N GLU A 472 -11.66 43.68 -9.42
CA GLU A 472 -12.02 43.85 -8.01
C GLU A 472 -12.98 42.76 -7.49
N GLY A 473 -12.62 42.14 -6.37
CA GLY A 473 -13.41 41.08 -5.73
C GLY A 473 -13.48 39.75 -6.49
N LYS A 474 -12.88 39.63 -7.68
CA LYS A 474 -13.00 38.44 -8.54
C LYS A 474 -11.97 37.37 -8.17
N GLN A 475 -12.32 36.12 -8.42
CA GLN A 475 -11.40 34.99 -8.26
C GLN A 475 -10.60 34.74 -9.55
N ILE A 476 -9.27 34.65 -9.41
CA ILE A 476 -8.35 34.25 -10.46
C ILE A 476 -7.58 33.04 -9.96
N THR A 477 -7.67 31.95 -10.72
CA THR A 477 -6.93 30.71 -10.42
C THR A 477 -5.72 30.61 -11.32
N LEU A 478 -4.54 30.45 -10.72
CA LEU A 478 -3.27 30.27 -11.42
C LEU A 478 -2.83 28.82 -11.24
N LYS A 479 -2.43 28.19 -12.34
CA LYS A 479 -2.03 26.79 -12.39
C LYS A 479 -0.82 26.59 -13.30
N GLY A 480 0.13 25.77 -12.86
CA GLY A 480 1.35 25.46 -13.61
C GLY A 480 2.43 26.53 -13.47
N ASN A 481 3.42 26.50 -14.36
CA ASN A 481 4.56 27.41 -14.29
C ASN A 481 4.22 28.78 -14.89
N ILE A 482 4.41 29.83 -14.09
CA ILE A 482 4.20 31.23 -14.49
C ILE A 482 5.55 31.95 -14.39
N ASP A 483 6.24 32.04 -15.53
CA ASP A 483 7.60 32.60 -15.62
C ASP A 483 7.64 34.12 -15.51
N GLY A 484 6.55 34.80 -15.86
CA GLY A 484 6.48 36.25 -15.78
C GLY A 484 5.96 36.77 -14.44
N GLU A 485 6.08 38.09 -14.28
CA GLU A 485 5.60 38.80 -13.11
C GLU A 485 4.06 38.84 -13.07
N VAL A 486 3.49 38.39 -11.96
CA VAL A 486 2.06 38.53 -11.64
C VAL A 486 1.87 39.80 -10.82
N THR A 487 1.28 40.85 -11.39
CA THR A 487 0.97 42.11 -10.71
C THR A 487 -0.52 42.19 -10.39
N VAL A 488 -0.84 42.46 -9.12
CA VAL A 488 -2.20 42.56 -8.60
C VAL A 488 -2.49 44.01 -8.20
N GLU A 489 -3.28 44.71 -9.01
CA GLU A 489 -3.75 46.08 -8.78
C GLU A 489 -5.25 46.13 -8.43
N ALA A 490 -5.93 44.98 -8.49
CA ALA A 490 -7.34 44.82 -8.18
C ALA A 490 -7.60 44.74 -6.66
N PRO A 491 -8.32 45.69 -6.05
CA PRO A 491 -8.70 45.61 -4.64
C PRO A 491 -9.59 44.38 -4.38
N GLY A 492 -9.34 43.67 -3.28
CA GLY A 492 -10.11 42.49 -2.86
C GLY A 492 -10.02 41.29 -3.81
N ALA A 493 -9.06 41.25 -4.75
CA ALA A 493 -8.91 40.11 -5.65
C ALA A 493 -8.59 38.82 -4.88
N LYS A 494 -9.22 37.72 -5.29
CA LYS A 494 -9.02 36.38 -4.71
C LYS A 494 -8.15 35.55 -5.64
N ILE A 495 -6.91 35.30 -5.23
CA ILE A 495 -5.92 34.57 -6.01
C ILE A 495 -5.88 33.14 -5.49
N LYS A 496 -6.25 32.18 -6.33
CA LYS A 496 -6.14 30.76 -5.99
C LYS A 496 -4.94 30.16 -6.70
N LEU A 497 -4.03 29.57 -5.94
CA LEU A 497 -2.91 28.80 -6.46
C LEU A 497 -3.28 27.33 -6.35
N ASP A 498 -3.42 26.66 -7.49
CA ASP A 498 -3.82 25.24 -7.54
C ASP A 498 -2.90 24.47 -8.47
N ALA A 499 -2.75 23.17 -8.25
CA ALA A 499 -2.05 22.30 -9.19
C ALA A 499 -2.75 22.25 -10.57
N PRO A 500 -2.02 21.99 -11.66
CA PRO A 500 -2.57 21.81 -13.01
C PRO A 500 -3.61 20.69 -13.08
N THR A 501 -4.56 20.82 -14.01
CA THR A 501 -5.76 19.97 -14.11
C THR A 501 -5.56 18.75 -15.03
N SER A 502 -4.56 18.78 -15.92
CA SER A 502 -4.25 17.67 -16.86
C SER A 502 -2.83 17.77 -17.43
N GLY A 503 -2.10 16.65 -17.55
CA GLY A 503 -0.88 16.55 -18.36
C GLY A 503 0.43 17.02 -17.71
N ASN A 504 0.39 17.68 -16.55
CA ASN A 504 1.56 18.22 -15.84
C ASN A 504 1.43 18.01 -14.32
N SER A 505 2.36 17.28 -13.69
CA SER A 505 2.50 17.14 -12.22
C SER A 505 3.25 18.29 -11.57
N LEU A 506 3.87 19.16 -12.36
CA LEU A 506 4.75 20.16 -11.82
C LEU A 506 3.98 21.06 -10.85
N PRO A 507 4.62 21.43 -9.73
CA PRO A 507 4.05 22.37 -8.78
C PRO A 507 3.68 23.66 -9.50
N THR A 508 2.64 24.34 -9.03
CA THR A 508 2.35 25.70 -9.51
C THR A 508 3.37 26.64 -8.90
N VAL A 509 4.28 27.13 -9.74
CA VAL A 509 5.36 28.04 -9.35
C VAL A 509 5.11 29.39 -10.00
N ILE A 510 5.09 30.44 -9.18
CA ILE A 510 5.05 31.82 -9.64
C ILE A 510 6.42 32.43 -9.40
N LYS A 511 7.08 32.87 -10.47
CA LYS A 511 8.40 33.49 -10.37
C LYS A 511 8.39 34.77 -9.54
N SER A 512 7.46 35.68 -9.81
CA SER A 512 7.34 36.93 -9.07
C SER A 512 5.89 37.34 -8.90
N LEU A 513 5.46 37.57 -7.66
CA LEU A 513 4.12 38.01 -7.28
C LEU A 513 4.19 39.40 -6.63
N LYS A 514 3.68 40.42 -7.33
CA LYS A 514 3.60 41.82 -6.87
C LYS A 514 2.18 42.18 -6.47
N LEU A 515 1.97 42.44 -5.19
CA LEU A 515 0.69 42.76 -4.58
C LEU A 515 0.64 44.27 -4.28
N LYS A 516 -0.09 45.03 -5.10
CA LYS A 516 -0.22 46.50 -4.99
C LYS A 516 -1.54 46.95 -4.37
N SER A 517 -2.46 46.03 -4.11
CA SER A 517 -3.79 46.26 -3.55
C SER A 517 -4.18 45.11 -2.63
N ASN A 518 -5.13 45.34 -1.73
CA ASN A 518 -5.59 44.31 -0.80
C ASN A 518 -6.06 43.06 -1.57
N ALA A 519 -5.67 41.88 -1.11
CA ALA A 519 -5.96 40.63 -1.80
C ALA A 519 -6.06 39.45 -0.83
N GLU A 520 -6.72 38.39 -1.26
CA GLU A 520 -6.75 37.09 -0.57
C GLU A 520 -6.01 36.07 -1.44
N ILE A 521 -5.06 35.34 -0.86
CA ILE A 521 -4.37 34.23 -1.52
C ILE A 521 -4.85 32.93 -0.89
N ASN A 522 -5.32 31.99 -1.70
CA ASN A 522 -5.59 30.62 -1.29
C ASN A 522 -4.55 29.71 -1.94
N ALA A 523 -3.65 29.16 -1.12
CA ALA A 523 -2.52 28.38 -1.57
C ALA A 523 -2.81 26.88 -1.42
N GLY A 524 -3.00 26.19 -2.54
CA GLY A 524 -3.18 24.75 -2.56
C GLY A 524 -1.87 23.99 -2.31
N PRO A 525 -1.95 22.67 -2.03
CA PRO A 525 -0.77 21.83 -1.81
C PRO A 525 0.18 21.86 -3.01
N GLY A 526 1.49 21.91 -2.73
CA GLY A 526 2.52 21.86 -3.78
C GLY A 526 2.56 23.12 -4.65
N THR A 527 2.12 24.26 -4.14
CA THR A 527 2.28 25.56 -4.82
C THR A 527 3.42 26.37 -4.21
N ALA A 528 4.01 27.28 -4.97
CA ALA A 528 5.11 28.13 -4.52
C ALA A 528 5.11 29.47 -5.25
N ALA A 529 5.69 30.48 -4.61
CA ALA A 529 6.09 31.72 -5.25
C ALA A 529 7.53 32.04 -4.82
N GLU A 530 8.41 32.35 -5.77
CA GLU A 530 9.83 32.61 -5.49
C GLU A 530 10.00 34.00 -4.88
N ASP A 531 9.56 35.04 -5.59
CA ASP A 531 9.59 36.42 -5.11
C ASP A 531 8.18 36.94 -4.81
N ILE A 532 7.97 37.44 -3.59
CA ILE A 532 6.71 38.09 -3.18
C ILE A 532 6.98 39.52 -2.72
N TYR A 533 6.41 40.48 -3.42
CA TYR A 533 6.49 41.91 -3.07
C TYR A 533 5.11 42.43 -2.67
N VAL A 534 4.99 42.95 -1.45
CA VAL A 534 3.77 43.59 -0.96
C VAL A 534 4.03 45.08 -0.83
N THR A 535 3.19 45.90 -1.46
CA THR A 535 3.30 47.37 -1.38
C THR A 535 2.92 47.85 0.02
N GLU A 536 3.66 48.81 0.57
CA GLU A 536 3.40 49.37 1.90
C GLU A 536 1.94 49.81 2.05
N GLY A 537 1.30 49.46 3.18
CA GLY A 537 -0.12 49.74 3.44
C GLY A 537 -1.11 48.74 2.83
N THR A 538 -0.62 47.72 2.11
CA THR A 538 -1.47 46.65 1.55
C THR A 538 -1.67 45.53 2.58
N SER A 539 -2.91 45.08 2.75
CA SER A 539 -3.25 43.90 3.57
C SER A 539 -3.50 42.70 2.67
N VAL A 540 -2.72 41.64 2.85
CA VAL A 540 -2.87 40.38 2.10
C VAL A 540 -3.05 39.22 3.06
N THR A 541 -4.18 38.53 2.95
CA THR A 541 -4.48 37.34 3.78
C THR A 541 -4.17 36.08 3.00
N VAL A 542 -3.43 35.14 3.59
CA VAL A 542 -3.07 33.86 2.98
C VAL A 542 -3.76 32.71 3.73
N THR A 543 -4.45 31.85 2.98
CA THR A 543 -5.20 30.66 3.46
C THR A 543 -4.83 29.43 2.61
N GLY A 544 -5.28 28.23 3.00
CA GLY A 544 -5.09 27.01 2.21
C GLY A 544 -4.26 25.95 2.92
N ASP A 545 -3.50 25.17 2.15
CA ASP A 545 -2.66 24.08 2.65
C ASP A 545 -1.63 24.59 3.66
N PRO A 546 -1.61 24.08 4.91
CA PRO A 546 -0.76 24.62 5.96
C PRO A 546 0.73 24.62 5.62
N GLU A 547 1.24 23.58 4.95
CA GLU A 547 2.67 23.56 4.60
C GLU A 547 3.00 24.63 3.56
N THR A 548 2.11 24.81 2.59
CA THR A 548 2.30 25.74 1.49
C THR A 548 2.12 27.19 1.94
N VAL A 549 1.12 27.46 2.77
CA VAL A 549 0.94 28.77 3.42
C VAL A 549 2.18 29.14 4.22
N TRP A 550 2.78 28.18 4.94
CA TRP A 550 4.02 28.45 5.68
C TRP A 550 5.14 28.87 4.72
N LYS A 551 5.37 28.12 3.64
CA LYS A 551 6.42 28.45 2.66
C LYS A 551 6.24 29.84 2.05
N LEU A 552 5.01 30.22 1.68
CA LEU A 552 4.70 31.54 1.11
C LEU A 552 4.87 32.68 2.12
N SER A 553 4.52 32.45 3.39
CA SER A 553 4.60 33.48 4.44
C SER A 553 5.98 33.59 5.10
N ASN A 554 6.84 32.58 4.97
CA ASN A 554 8.11 32.50 5.65
C ASN A 554 9.06 33.63 5.20
N GLY A 555 9.31 34.61 6.08
CA GLY A 555 10.18 35.75 5.79
C GLY A 555 9.45 36.98 5.22
N ASN A 556 8.13 36.92 5.01
CA ASN A 556 7.35 38.04 4.52
C ASN A 556 6.27 38.47 5.55
N SER A 557 6.64 39.37 6.45
CA SER A 557 5.77 39.84 7.53
C SER A 557 4.55 40.63 7.07
N ALA A 558 4.48 41.03 5.80
CA ALA A 558 3.33 41.73 5.23
C ALA A 558 2.18 40.76 4.85
N LEU A 559 2.45 39.45 4.78
CA LEU A 559 1.44 38.43 4.57
C LEU A 559 0.82 38.01 5.90
N GLN A 560 -0.49 38.20 6.03
CA GLN A 560 -1.25 37.81 7.20
C GLN A 560 -1.78 36.38 7.02
N ILE A 561 -1.42 35.48 7.94
CA ILE A 561 -1.92 34.10 7.91
C ILE A 561 -3.36 34.10 8.39
N GLY A 562 -4.29 33.54 7.62
CA GLY A 562 -5.69 33.44 8.01
C GLY A 562 -5.90 32.44 9.14
N ASP A 563 -6.82 32.74 10.06
CA ASP A 563 -7.10 31.92 11.25
C ASP A 563 -7.46 30.46 10.94
N GLN A 564 -8.04 30.21 9.75
CA GLN A 564 -8.42 28.87 9.30
C GLN A 564 -7.23 27.91 9.14
N VAL A 565 -6.01 28.42 8.88
CA VAL A 565 -4.82 27.60 8.60
C VAL A 565 -4.42 26.78 9.84
N LYS A 566 -4.55 27.36 11.03
CA LYS A 566 -4.32 26.62 12.29
C LYS A 566 -5.32 25.47 12.45
N GLY A 567 -6.61 25.74 12.18
CA GLY A 567 -7.67 24.73 12.26
C GLY A 567 -7.46 23.57 11.29
N GLU A 568 -7.10 23.86 10.03
CA GLU A 568 -6.79 22.85 9.02
C GLU A 568 -5.54 22.03 9.37
N ALA A 569 -4.50 22.67 9.94
CA ALA A 569 -3.30 21.94 10.40
C ALA A 569 -3.61 20.96 11.54
N ILE A 570 -4.45 21.37 12.51
CA ILE A 570 -4.91 20.50 13.60
C ILE A 570 -5.72 19.32 13.04
N LYS A 571 -6.63 19.59 12.10
CA LYS A 571 -7.43 18.55 11.43
C LYS A 571 -6.53 17.54 10.72
N LEU A 572 -5.56 18.00 9.93
CA LEU A 572 -4.59 17.15 9.22
C LEU A 572 -3.81 16.26 10.20
N ALA A 573 -3.36 16.81 11.32
CA ALA A 573 -2.65 16.05 12.36
C ALA A 573 -3.55 14.97 12.99
N ASN A 574 -4.81 15.29 13.31
CA ASN A 574 -5.77 14.33 13.86
C ASN A 574 -6.11 13.21 12.86
N GLU A 575 -6.25 13.53 11.58
CA GLU A 575 -6.43 12.53 10.52
C GLU A 575 -5.21 11.61 10.39
N ALA A 576 -4.00 12.15 10.50
CA ALA A 576 -2.77 11.36 10.49
C ALA A 576 -2.68 10.43 11.71
N ILE A 577 -3.00 10.93 12.91
CA ILE A 577 -3.10 10.11 14.13
C ILE A 577 -4.12 8.97 13.95
N SER A 578 -5.28 9.24 13.37
CA SER A 578 -6.29 8.21 13.09
C SER A 578 -5.80 7.17 12.06
N LYS A 579 -5.09 7.62 11.03
CA LYS A 579 -4.44 6.74 10.04
C LYS A 579 -3.37 5.85 10.68
N PHE A 580 -2.63 6.35 11.68
CA PHE A 580 -1.71 5.52 12.46
C PHE A 580 -2.44 4.36 13.14
N PHE A 581 -3.55 4.61 13.84
CA PHE A 581 -4.30 3.55 14.54
C PHE A 581 -5.00 2.55 13.60
N SER A 582 -5.30 2.94 12.36
CA SER A 582 -5.91 2.07 11.35
C SER A 582 -4.89 1.38 10.42
N SER A 583 -3.62 1.76 10.50
CA SER A 583 -2.56 1.16 9.67
C SER A 583 -2.28 -0.30 10.06
N THR A 584 -2.19 -1.16 9.04
CA THR A 584 -1.89 -2.58 9.20
C THR A 584 -0.53 -2.90 8.60
N GLY A 585 0.24 -3.75 9.29
CA GLY A 585 1.62 -4.07 8.94
C GLY A 585 2.64 -3.10 9.51
N PHE A 586 3.81 -3.63 9.86
CA PHE A 586 4.87 -2.91 10.58
C PHE A 586 5.49 -1.77 9.74
N GLU A 587 5.77 -2.01 8.46
CA GLU A 587 6.34 -0.98 7.56
C GLU A 587 5.36 0.18 7.31
N SER A 588 4.08 -0.13 7.09
CA SER A 588 3.03 0.89 6.98
C SER A 588 2.91 1.74 8.25
N GLN A 589 3.12 1.12 9.42
CA GLN A 589 3.12 1.83 10.70
C GLN A 589 4.32 2.78 10.83
N LEU A 590 5.51 2.40 10.37
CA LEU A 590 6.69 3.29 10.37
C LEU A 590 6.47 4.53 9.48
N VAL A 591 5.96 4.34 8.27
CA VAL A 591 5.63 5.45 7.36
C VAL A 591 4.53 6.34 7.95
N SER A 592 3.54 5.73 8.61
CA SER A 592 2.47 6.47 9.27
C SER A 592 2.98 7.32 10.44
N ILE A 593 3.99 6.84 11.19
CA ILE A 593 4.66 7.63 12.23
C ILE A 593 5.29 8.89 11.63
N GLU A 594 6.08 8.77 10.58
CA GLU A 594 6.75 9.92 9.95
C GLU A 594 5.76 10.98 9.47
N ASN A 595 4.69 10.55 8.80
CA ASN A 595 3.64 11.45 8.32
C ASN A 595 2.90 12.15 9.46
N THR A 596 2.63 11.41 10.54
CA THR A 596 1.92 11.93 11.71
C THR A 596 2.78 12.92 12.48
N ASP A 597 4.06 12.59 12.74
CA ASP A 597 5.02 13.47 13.39
C ASP A 597 5.17 14.79 12.61
N ARG A 598 5.26 14.71 11.28
CA ARG A 598 5.32 15.89 10.40
C ARG A 598 4.06 16.75 10.52
N ALA A 599 2.86 16.15 10.45
CA ALA A 599 1.60 16.88 10.54
C ALA A 599 1.43 17.58 11.90
N ILE A 600 1.80 16.91 13.00
CA ILE A 600 1.81 17.49 14.34
C ILE A 600 2.78 18.68 14.41
N ALA A 601 4.00 18.53 13.87
CA ALA A 601 4.99 19.61 13.87
C ALA A 601 4.51 20.85 13.09
N ILE A 602 3.82 20.65 11.95
CA ILE A 602 3.21 21.74 11.18
C ILE A 602 2.13 22.45 12.02
N ALA A 603 1.24 21.71 12.66
CA ALA A 603 0.20 22.30 13.50
C ALA A 603 0.78 23.07 14.70
N GLN A 604 1.80 22.52 15.37
CA GLN A 604 2.49 23.18 16.48
C GLN A 604 3.18 24.48 16.04
N LYS A 605 3.72 24.52 14.82
CA LYS A 605 4.29 25.74 14.23
C LYS A 605 3.26 26.87 14.08
N TYR A 606 1.99 26.51 13.85
CA TYR A 606 0.86 27.45 13.83
C TYR A 606 0.26 27.71 15.22
N GLY A 607 0.95 27.32 16.30
CA GLY A 607 0.54 27.57 17.67
C GLY A 607 -0.52 26.60 18.19
N ALA A 608 -0.66 25.41 17.60
CA ALA A 608 -1.42 24.32 18.22
C ALA A 608 -0.66 23.75 19.42
N ASN A 609 -1.39 23.44 20.49
CA ASN A 609 -0.85 22.83 21.70
C ASN A 609 -1.23 21.34 21.75
N ASP A 610 -0.57 20.58 22.63
CA ASP A 610 -0.78 19.13 22.76
C ASP A 610 -2.26 18.73 23.00
N TYR A 611 -3.06 19.60 23.63
CA TYR A 611 -4.49 19.37 23.89
C TYR A 611 -5.41 19.62 22.67
N ASP A 612 -4.90 20.22 21.60
CA ASP A 612 -5.64 20.41 20.34
C ASP A 612 -5.70 19.11 19.51
N PHE A 613 -4.90 18.11 19.88
CA PHE A 613 -4.81 16.82 19.19
C PHE A 613 -5.54 15.72 19.97
N SER A 614 -6.50 15.10 19.30
CA SER A 614 -7.17 13.89 19.76
C SER A 614 -6.17 12.73 19.86
N SER A 615 -6.19 11.99 20.97
CA SER A 615 -5.40 10.77 21.16
C SER A 615 -3.88 10.90 21.05
N LEU A 616 -3.32 12.13 21.12
CA LEU A 616 -1.88 12.37 21.00
C LEU A 616 -1.05 11.59 22.02
N ARG A 617 -1.55 11.47 23.27
CA ARG A 617 -0.88 10.68 24.30
C ARG A 617 -0.76 9.21 23.90
N THR A 618 -1.88 8.61 23.49
CA THR A 618 -1.93 7.21 23.03
C THR A 618 -1.04 7.01 21.81
N TYR A 619 -1.04 7.97 20.88
CA TYR A 619 -0.15 7.96 19.73
C TYR A 619 1.33 7.96 20.16
N LYS A 620 1.75 8.86 21.06
CA LYS A 620 3.14 8.93 21.55
C LYS A 620 3.59 7.61 22.21
N GLU A 621 2.72 7.00 23.03
CA GLU A 621 2.99 5.71 23.69
C GLU A 621 3.15 4.56 22.67
N MET A 622 2.21 4.43 21.72
CA MET A 622 2.24 3.38 20.70
C MET A 622 3.35 3.58 19.65
N ARG A 623 3.60 4.83 19.25
CA ARG A 623 4.74 5.23 18.40
C ARG A 623 6.05 4.74 18.98
N GLN A 624 6.27 4.95 20.28
CA GLN A 624 7.49 4.50 20.94
C GLN A 624 7.62 2.97 20.90
N ALA A 625 6.52 2.23 21.09
CA ALA A 625 6.55 0.78 20.99
C ALA A 625 6.98 0.27 19.60
N VAL A 626 6.49 0.90 18.53
CA VAL A 626 6.87 0.56 17.15
C VAL A 626 8.34 0.91 16.87
N LEU A 627 8.83 2.06 17.35
CA LEU A 627 10.24 2.46 17.19
C LEU A 627 11.19 1.53 17.95
N ASP A 628 10.86 1.15 19.18
CA ASP A 628 11.68 0.23 19.98
C ASP A 628 11.76 -1.16 19.32
N LEU A 629 10.67 -1.63 18.70
CA LEU A 629 10.67 -2.85 17.89
C LEU A 629 11.56 -2.70 16.65
N ASN A 630 11.56 -1.54 15.99
CA ASN A 630 12.36 -1.29 14.80
C ASN A 630 13.86 -1.26 15.12
N ASP A 631 14.24 -0.64 16.24
CA ASP A 631 15.63 -0.56 16.69
C ASP A 631 16.16 -1.96 17.06
N LEU A 632 15.36 -2.77 17.75
CA LEU A 632 15.72 -4.16 18.01
C LEU A 632 15.73 -4.98 16.71
N TYR A 633 14.75 -4.82 15.82
CA TYR A 633 14.73 -5.49 14.51
C TYR A 633 16.02 -5.22 13.73
N LYS A 634 16.51 -3.98 13.69
CA LYS A 634 17.75 -3.61 12.99
C LYS A 634 19.00 -4.21 13.63
N SER A 635 19.07 -4.22 14.96
CA SER A 635 20.25 -4.67 15.72
C SER A 635 20.28 -6.19 15.99
N LEU A 636 19.15 -6.89 15.93
CA LEU A 636 19.06 -8.31 16.23
C LEU A 636 19.87 -9.15 15.23
N GLN A 637 20.84 -9.91 15.73
CA GLN A 637 21.69 -10.81 14.93
C GLN A 637 21.83 -12.15 15.64
N LEU A 638 21.90 -13.25 14.88
CA LEU A 638 22.27 -14.56 15.43
C LEU A 638 23.74 -14.54 15.87
N GLN A 639 24.04 -15.24 16.96
CA GLN A 639 25.40 -15.43 17.43
C GLN A 639 25.85 -16.87 17.17
N PHE A 640 27.06 -17.01 16.65
CA PHE A 640 27.66 -18.30 16.28
C PHE A 640 28.79 -18.66 17.23
N GLN A 641 28.94 -19.95 17.50
CA GLN A 641 30.08 -20.47 18.25
C GLN A 641 31.39 -20.26 17.46
N PRO A 642 32.56 -20.23 18.13
CA PRO A 642 33.84 -20.03 17.46
C PRO A 642 34.07 -21.03 16.31
N GLY A 643 34.36 -20.52 15.12
CA GLY A 643 34.59 -21.29 13.89
C GLY A 643 33.36 -21.49 13.01
N ASP A 644 32.16 -21.14 13.48
CA ASP A 644 30.92 -21.19 12.69
C ASP A 644 30.55 -19.82 12.09
N THR A 645 29.83 -19.84 10.98
CA THR A 645 29.22 -18.66 10.35
C THR A 645 27.83 -19.01 9.85
N ALA A 646 27.02 -18.02 9.44
CA ALA A 646 25.72 -18.28 8.83
C ALA A 646 25.79 -19.23 7.62
N SER A 647 26.89 -19.24 6.86
CA SER A 647 27.10 -20.11 5.70
C SER A 647 27.67 -21.50 6.03
N SER A 648 28.04 -21.73 7.29
CA SER A 648 28.68 -22.95 7.76
C SER A 648 28.46 -23.13 9.26
N VAL A 649 27.33 -23.73 9.61
CA VAL A 649 26.97 -24.06 10.98
C VAL A 649 27.26 -25.54 11.25
N THR A 650 28.06 -25.81 12.27
CA THR A 650 28.45 -27.13 12.75
C THR A 650 28.21 -27.35 14.25
N LYS A 651 27.88 -26.28 14.99
CA LYS A 651 27.64 -26.23 16.44
C LYS A 651 26.34 -25.46 16.74
N ASP A 652 25.86 -25.58 17.97
CA ASP A 652 24.66 -24.88 18.44
C ASP A 652 24.74 -23.35 18.22
N ILE A 653 23.60 -22.77 17.85
CA ILE A 653 23.45 -21.31 17.67
C ILE A 653 23.06 -20.68 19.01
N ILE A 654 23.61 -19.51 19.29
CA ILE A 654 23.25 -18.72 20.46
C ILE A 654 22.14 -17.75 20.05
N TYR A 655 20.95 -17.93 20.63
CA TYR A 655 19.82 -17.04 20.44
C TYR A 655 19.92 -15.87 21.44
N PRO A 656 20.07 -14.63 20.96
CA PRO A 656 20.13 -13.49 21.88
C PRO A 656 18.79 -13.31 22.60
N THR A 657 18.85 -13.20 23.92
CA THR A 657 17.74 -12.73 24.76
C THR A 657 17.96 -11.25 25.05
N PRO A 658 17.10 -10.33 24.56
CA PRO A 658 17.22 -8.92 24.87
C PRO A 658 17.10 -8.71 26.39
N SER A 659 18.06 -8.01 26.99
CA SER A 659 17.96 -7.59 28.40
C SER A 659 17.31 -6.21 28.49
N GLY A 660 16.28 -6.06 29.33
CA GLY A 660 15.83 -4.75 29.82
C GLY A 660 14.72 -4.04 29.03
N ASN A 661 14.12 -4.67 28.01
CA ASN A 661 12.99 -4.11 27.27
C ASN A 661 11.75 -4.99 27.47
N ASP A 662 10.56 -4.38 27.58
CA ASP A 662 9.24 -5.05 27.53
C ASP A 662 8.94 -5.68 26.13
N ILE A 663 9.96 -6.21 25.45
CA ILE A 663 9.90 -6.83 24.13
C ILE A 663 10.13 -8.33 24.28
N THR A 664 9.16 -9.11 23.84
CA THR A 664 9.26 -10.58 23.80
C THR A 664 9.77 -11.02 22.44
N VAL A 665 10.80 -11.87 22.40
CA VAL A 665 11.29 -12.49 21.16
C VAL A 665 10.93 -13.96 21.16
N VAL A 666 10.22 -14.41 20.14
CA VAL A 666 9.84 -15.81 19.93
C VAL A 666 10.60 -16.35 18.73
N TRP A 667 11.39 -17.40 18.95
CA TRP A 667 12.19 -18.04 17.91
C TRP A 667 11.46 -19.26 17.33
N SER A 668 11.56 -19.45 16.02
CA SER A 668 11.05 -20.63 15.31
C SER A 668 11.97 -21.00 14.15
N SER A 669 11.84 -22.23 13.64
CA SER A 669 12.66 -22.78 12.56
C SER A 669 11.76 -23.49 11.55
N ASP A 670 12.06 -23.35 10.26
CA ASP A 670 11.41 -24.13 9.20
C ASP A 670 11.90 -25.59 9.13
N ARG A 671 13.02 -25.91 9.80
CA ARG A 671 13.61 -27.25 9.93
C ARG A 671 13.79 -27.62 11.40
N PRO A 672 12.69 -27.84 12.13
CA PRO A 672 12.74 -28.19 13.56
C PRO A 672 13.39 -29.55 13.81
N ASP A 673 13.54 -30.39 12.78
CA ASP A 673 14.28 -31.65 12.83
C ASP A 673 15.80 -31.46 12.96
N LEU A 674 16.33 -30.32 12.49
CA LEU A 674 17.76 -30.00 12.55
C LEU A 674 18.08 -29.03 13.67
N LEU A 675 17.23 -28.03 13.88
CA LEU A 675 17.52 -26.96 14.82
C LEU A 675 16.24 -26.30 15.35
N THR A 676 16.14 -26.21 16.67
CA THR A 676 15.14 -25.39 17.38
C THR A 676 15.83 -24.53 18.44
N SER A 677 15.07 -23.68 19.15
CA SER A 677 15.59 -22.93 20.29
C SER A 677 15.74 -23.75 21.57
N TRP A 678 15.23 -24.99 21.61
CA TRP A 678 15.15 -25.83 22.81
C TRP A 678 15.88 -27.16 22.69
N THR A 679 16.34 -27.52 21.48
CA THR A 679 17.05 -28.77 21.20
C THR A 679 18.44 -28.48 20.67
N PRO A 680 19.44 -29.33 20.96
CA PRO A 680 20.75 -29.28 20.31
C PRO A 680 20.63 -29.39 18.79
N LEU A 681 21.62 -28.84 18.08
CA LEU A 681 21.77 -28.95 16.64
C LEU A 681 21.95 -30.41 16.25
N GLU A 682 21.11 -30.89 15.34
CA GLU A 682 21.30 -32.11 14.59
C GLU A 682 21.75 -31.78 13.17
N ARG A 683 22.78 -32.48 12.68
CA ARG A 683 23.37 -32.24 11.36
C ARG A 683 22.95 -33.32 10.37
N PRO A 684 22.79 -32.99 9.07
CA PRO A 684 22.56 -34.00 8.05
C PRO A 684 23.67 -35.06 8.03
N ALA A 685 23.35 -36.30 7.63
CA ALA A 685 24.34 -37.37 7.53
C ALA A 685 25.33 -37.09 6.39
N SER A 686 26.55 -37.62 6.47
CA SER A 686 27.55 -37.48 5.40
C SER A 686 27.07 -38.17 4.13
N GLY A 687 26.87 -37.40 3.06
CA GLY A 687 26.29 -37.83 1.78
C GLY A 687 24.86 -37.34 1.52
N GLU A 688 24.18 -36.72 2.50
CA GLU A 688 22.88 -36.03 2.32
C GLU A 688 23.05 -34.61 1.76
N GLY A 689 24.23 -34.00 1.94
CA GLY A 689 24.49 -32.61 1.57
C GLY A 689 24.17 -31.63 2.70
N ASP A 690 24.63 -30.39 2.54
CA ASP A 690 24.35 -29.31 3.49
C ASP A 690 22.85 -28.91 3.43
N ALA A 691 22.27 -28.55 4.57
CA ALA A 691 20.89 -28.10 4.67
C ALA A 691 20.79 -26.59 4.87
N THR A 692 19.89 -25.94 4.13
CA THR A 692 19.49 -24.55 4.39
C THR A 692 18.35 -24.53 5.40
N VAL A 693 18.45 -23.68 6.41
CA VAL A 693 17.45 -23.52 7.48
C VAL A 693 17.12 -22.04 7.62
N THR A 694 15.84 -21.71 7.69
CA THR A 694 15.32 -20.37 7.96
C THR A 694 14.83 -20.30 9.40
N ILE A 695 15.54 -19.51 10.21
CA ILE A 695 15.17 -19.21 11.58
C ILE A 695 14.38 -17.89 11.59
N LYS A 696 13.23 -17.85 12.26
CA LYS A 696 12.43 -16.63 12.40
C LYS A 696 12.39 -16.18 13.85
N ALA A 697 12.70 -14.90 14.08
CA ALA A 697 12.48 -14.21 15.34
C ALA A 697 11.25 -13.31 15.19
N THR A 698 10.19 -13.58 15.95
CA THR A 698 9.04 -12.68 16.04
C THR A 698 9.15 -11.86 17.32
N LEU A 699 9.26 -10.54 17.15
CA LEU A 699 9.41 -9.56 18.21
C LEU A 699 8.02 -8.99 18.52
N TYR A 700 7.65 -8.94 19.79
CA TYR A 700 6.36 -8.44 20.26
C TYR A 700 6.54 -7.31 21.26
N LYS A 701 5.78 -6.24 21.10
CA LYS A 701 5.63 -5.19 22.11
C LYS A 701 4.20 -4.65 22.08
N MET A 702 3.49 -4.74 23.20
CA MET A 702 2.05 -4.44 23.27
C MET A 702 1.27 -5.25 22.20
N ALA A 703 0.49 -4.58 21.34
CA ALA A 703 -0.26 -5.21 20.26
C ALA A 703 0.54 -5.32 18.94
N TYR A 704 1.79 -4.85 18.91
CA TYR A 704 2.61 -4.81 17.71
C TYR A 704 3.54 -6.01 17.63
N ALA A 705 3.72 -6.52 16.42
CA ALA A 705 4.63 -7.61 16.14
C ALA A 705 5.38 -7.38 14.82
N VAL A 706 6.64 -7.79 14.79
CA VAL A 706 7.46 -7.83 13.56
C VAL A 706 8.30 -9.10 13.54
N THR A 707 8.43 -9.73 12.38
CA THR A 707 9.22 -10.95 12.21
C THR A 707 10.47 -10.67 11.40
N LYS A 708 11.62 -11.09 11.93
CA LYS A 708 12.92 -11.09 11.24
C LYS A 708 13.33 -12.52 10.89
N GLU A 709 13.78 -12.73 9.67
CA GLU A 709 14.24 -14.02 9.19
C GLU A 709 15.77 -14.06 9.08
N PHE A 710 16.34 -15.20 9.43
CA PHE A 710 17.77 -15.49 9.34
C PHE A 710 17.94 -16.79 8.58
N VAL A 711 18.63 -16.74 7.44
CA VAL A 711 18.94 -17.93 6.65
C VAL A 711 20.34 -18.42 7.02
N ILE A 712 20.44 -19.67 7.41
CA ILE A 712 21.71 -20.34 7.75
C ILE A 712 21.89 -21.61 6.92
N LYS A 713 23.12 -22.10 6.88
CA LYS A 713 23.50 -23.36 6.22
C LYS A 713 24.15 -24.31 7.22
N VAL A 714 23.40 -25.33 7.61
CA VAL A 714 23.85 -26.41 8.50
C VAL A 714 24.65 -27.42 7.67
N LYS A 715 25.90 -27.64 8.05
CA LYS A 715 26.79 -28.59 7.38
C LYS A 715 26.46 -30.01 7.76
N GLN A 716 26.45 -30.93 6.79
CA GLN A 716 26.42 -32.37 7.08
C GLN A 716 27.64 -32.80 7.92
N TYR A 717 27.57 -33.94 8.60
CA TYR A 717 28.73 -34.52 9.29
C TYR A 717 29.90 -34.78 8.33
N ASP A 718 31.13 -34.59 8.82
CA ASP A 718 32.32 -35.19 8.22
C ASP A 718 32.50 -36.57 8.88
N SER A 719 32.38 -37.64 8.11
CA SER A 719 32.38 -39.01 8.65
C SER A 719 33.65 -39.75 8.25
N LYS A 720 34.23 -40.47 9.20
CA LYS A 720 35.42 -41.31 9.03
C LYS A 720 35.11 -42.76 9.37
N VAL A 721 35.80 -43.67 8.69
CA VAL A 721 35.73 -45.10 9.02
C VAL A 721 36.33 -45.30 10.40
N ALA A 722 35.52 -45.80 11.32
CA ALA A 722 35.91 -46.09 12.70
C ALA A 722 36.45 -47.51 12.85
N SER A 723 35.86 -48.49 12.16
CA SER A 723 36.35 -49.88 12.16
C SER A 723 35.89 -50.66 10.93
N ALA A 724 36.57 -51.76 10.62
CA ALA A 724 36.16 -52.74 9.61
C ALA A 724 36.38 -54.15 10.15
N LYS A 725 35.46 -55.08 9.86
CA LYS A 725 35.55 -56.47 10.31
C LYS A 725 35.05 -57.44 9.22
N SER A 726 35.80 -58.52 9.00
CA SER A 726 35.32 -59.67 8.22
C SER A 726 34.22 -60.38 8.99
N VAL A 727 33.03 -60.54 8.38
CA VAL A 727 31.91 -61.26 9.00
C VAL A 727 31.63 -62.60 8.33
N ARG A 728 31.94 -62.72 7.03
CA ARG A 728 31.94 -63.93 6.21
C ARG A 728 32.99 -63.76 5.10
N SER A 729 33.39 -64.84 4.43
CA SER A 729 34.43 -64.78 3.39
C SER A 729 34.12 -63.84 2.21
N ASP A 730 32.86 -63.46 2.02
CA ASP A 730 32.34 -62.57 0.98
C ASP A 730 31.70 -61.28 1.55
N LEU A 731 31.77 -61.04 2.87
CA LEU A 731 31.14 -59.89 3.53
C LEU A 731 32.09 -59.19 4.52
N VAL A 732 32.14 -57.86 4.42
CA VAL A 732 32.89 -56.98 5.32
C VAL A 732 31.96 -55.92 5.90
N LEU A 733 31.90 -55.83 7.22
CA LEU A 733 31.13 -54.79 7.93
C LEU A 733 32.06 -53.60 8.24
N VAL A 734 31.67 -52.41 7.78
CA VAL A 734 32.39 -51.15 8.01
C VAL A 734 31.54 -50.25 8.91
N SER A 735 32.13 -49.68 9.95
CA SER A 735 31.48 -48.72 10.85
C SER A 735 32.09 -47.32 10.71
N PHE A 736 31.29 -46.29 10.95
CA PHE A 736 31.67 -44.88 10.91
C PHE A 736 31.46 -44.20 12.27
N ASP A 737 32.23 -43.15 12.54
CA ASP A 737 32.10 -42.31 13.75
C ASP A 737 30.79 -41.50 13.77
N HIS A 738 30.33 -41.08 12.60
CA HIS A 738 29.08 -40.36 12.39
C HIS A 738 28.25 -40.95 11.23
N PRO A 739 26.93 -40.69 11.20
CA PRO A 739 26.04 -41.18 10.15
C PRO A 739 26.55 -40.86 8.74
N VAL A 740 26.61 -41.88 7.89
CA VAL A 740 26.82 -41.77 6.44
C VAL A 740 25.54 -42.18 5.73
N VAL A 741 25.35 -41.73 4.49
CA VAL A 741 24.25 -42.10 3.57
C VAL A 741 24.73 -42.05 2.13
N ASN A 742 24.02 -42.71 1.21
CA ASN A 742 24.31 -42.72 -0.23
C ASN A 742 25.72 -43.21 -0.59
N SER A 743 26.30 -44.10 0.22
CA SER A 743 27.64 -44.64 -0.06
C SER A 743 27.62 -45.56 -1.28
N ARG A 744 28.63 -45.45 -2.13
CA ARG A 744 28.76 -46.19 -3.39
C ARG A 744 29.97 -47.11 -3.37
N VAL A 745 30.01 -48.10 -4.25
CA VAL A 745 31.20 -48.97 -4.44
C VAL A 745 32.46 -48.13 -4.68
N SER A 746 32.35 -47.05 -5.48
CA SER A 746 33.45 -46.12 -5.77
C SER A 746 34.01 -45.39 -4.55
N ASP A 747 33.25 -45.33 -3.45
CA ASP A 747 33.70 -44.67 -2.23
C ASP A 747 34.65 -45.56 -1.44
N PHE A 748 34.76 -46.85 -1.74
CA PHE A 748 35.61 -47.78 -1.01
C PHE A 748 36.68 -48.39 -1.90
N GLN A 749 37.87 -48.60 -1.33
CA GLN A 749 38.90 -49.46 -1.92
C GLN A 749 39.47 -50.37 -0.83
N ILE A 750 39.75 -51.62 -1.19
CA ILE A 750 40.45 -52.57 -0.34
C ILE A 750 41.71 -53.02 -1.10
N ASP A 751 42.85 -53.09 -0.40
CA ASP A 751 44.12 -53.51 -0.99
C ASP A 751 44.13 -55.01 -1.36
N HIS A 752 45.28 -55.50 -1.86
CA HIS A 752 45.44 -56.88 -2.35
C HIS A 752 44.44 -57.29 -3.45
N SER A 753 43.96 -56.30 -4.23
CA SER A 753 43.01 -56.51 -5.34
C SER A 753 41.68 -57.16 -4.94
N LEU A 754 41.26 -57.04 -3.69
CA LEU A 754 39.97 -57.56 -3.25
C LEU A 754 38.82 -56.73 -3.85
N SER A 755 38.07 -57.32 -4.78
CA SER A 755 36.99 -56.62 -5.49
C SER A 755 35.77 -56.40 -4.60
N ILE A 756 35.21 -55.19 -4.60
CA ILE A 756 33.94 -54.85 -3.95
C ILE A 756 32.84 -54.89 -5.02
N THR A 757 31.84 -55.75 -4.85
CA THR A 757 30.77 -55.95 -5.83
C THR A 757 29.50 -55.18 -5.47
N ASN A 758 29.25 -54.94 -4.18
CA ASN A 758 28.09 -54.20 -3.72
C ASN A 758 28.37 -53.47 -2.40
N VAL A 759 27.64 -52.37 -2.20
CA VAL A 759 27.60 -51.60 -0.96
C VAL A 759 26.15 -51.56 -0.51
N THR A 760 25.87 -52.15 0.65
CA THR A 760 24.54 -52.11 1.25
C THR A 760 24.55 -51.22 2.48
N GLN A 761 23.61 -50.28 2.51
CA GLN A 761 23.41 -49.37 3.61
C GLN A 761 21.99 -49.49 4.14
N TYR A 762 21.84 -49.51 5.47
CA TYR A 762 20.55 -49.68 6.11
C TYR A 762 20.06 -48.33 6.66
N PRO A 763 18.83 -47.89 6.30
CA PRO A 763 18.31 -46.56 6.68
C PRO A 763 18.35 -46.25 8.18
N HIS A 764 18.24 -47.28 9.04
CA HIS A 764 18.19 -47.16 10.49
C HIS A 764 19.55 -47.36 11.17
N LEU A 765 20.59 -47.73 10.41
CA LEU A 765 21.94 -47.99 10.91
C LEU A 765 22.93 -47.18 10.07
N LYS A 766 22.71 -45.86 10.03
CA LYS A 766 23.48 -44.93 9.19
C LYS A 766 24.99 -44.91 9.51
N ASN A 767 25.41 -45.41 10.68
CA ASN A 767 26.83 -45.54 11.03
C ASN A 767 27.47 -46.83 10.47
N TYR A 768 26.72 -47.68 9.77
CA TYR A 768 27.20 -48.98 9.30
C TYR A 768 26.95 -49.17 7.80
N VAL A 769 27.92 -49.78 7.15
CA VAL A 769 27.88 -50.15 5.73
C VAL A 769 28.36 -51.59 5.60
N LEU A 770 27.60 -52.42 4.89
CA LEU A 770 27.98 -53.79 4.58
C LEU A 770 28.50 -53.87 3.14
N LEU A 771 29.76 -54.27 2.99
CA LEU A 771 30.40 -54.47 1.70
C LEU A 771 30.28 -55.95 1.29
N THR A 772 29.81 -56.19 0.07
CA THR A 772 29.96 -57.50 -0.58
C THR A 772 31.29 -57.50 -1.33
N VAL A 773 32.14 -58.46 -1.03
CA VAL A 773 33.50 -58.56 -1.57
C VAL A 773 33.71 -59.90 -2.28
N GLY A 774 34.76 -59.99 -3.08
CA GLY A 774 35.29 -61.26 -3.57
C GLY A 774 35.74 -62.17 -2.41
N GLN A 775 36.10 -63.42 -2.71
CA GLN A 775 36.54 -64.35 -1.67
C GLN A 775 37.81 -63.84 -0.98
N GLN A 776 37.72 -63.61 0.33
CA GLN A 776 38.83 -63.21 1.19
C GLN A 776 39.83 -64.36 1.36
N THR A 777 41.11 -64.03 1.44
CA THR A 777 42.17 -64.99 1.81
C THR A 777 42.29 -65.02 3.34
N LYS A 778 42.22 -66.21 3.92
CA LYS A 778 42.33 -66.41 5.38
C LYS A 778 43.64 -65.81 5.92
N ASP A 779 43.57 -65.17 7.08
CA ASP A 779 44.69 -64.60 7.84
C ASP A 779 45.45 -63.47 7.12
N THR A 780 44.94 -62.98 5.98
CA THR A 780 45.52 -61.85 5.23
C THR A 780 44.99 -60.53 5.80
N ASN A 781 45.87 -59.56 6.07
CA ASN A 781 45.46 -58.25 6.57
C ASN A 781 45.13 -57.30 5.41
N TYR A 782 43.88 -56.88 5.32
CA TYR A 782 43.37 -55.99 4.28
C TYR A 782 43.19 -54.56 4.81
N ARG A 783 43.63 -53.54 4.07
CA ARG A 783 43.44 -52.12 4.42
C ARG A 783 42.24 -51.52 3.68
N VAL A 784 41.41 -50.76 4.38
CA VAL A 784 40.25 -50.05 3.81
C VAL A 784 40.60 -48.58 3.52
N THR A 785 40.24 -48.10 2.34
CA THR A 785 40.29 -46.68 1.95
C THR A 785 38.86 -46.19 1.74
N TYR A 786 38.53 -44.97 2.19
CA TYR A 786 37.21 -44.36 2.01
C TYR A 786 37.34 -42.99 1.33
N LYS A 787 36.57 -42.76 0.25
CA LYS A 787 36.61 -41.55 -0.60
C LYS A 787 38.04 -41.13 -0.97
N GLN A 788 38.85 -42.10 -1.39
CA GLN A 788 40.25 -41.92 -1.79
C GLN A 788 41.18 -41.39 -0.68
N LYS A 789 40.74 -41.44 0.59
CA LYS A 789 41.55 -41.12 1.77
C LYS A 789 41.89 -42.40 2.52
N ASP A 790 43.17 -42.54 2.88
CA ASP A 790 43.60 -43.64 3.75
C ASP A 790 42.92 -43.50 5.11
N THR A 791 42.31 -44.58 5.58
CA THR A 791 41.63 -44.62 6.88
C THR A 791 42.54 -45.11 8.00
N ASN A 792 43.70 -45.72 7.68
CA ASN A 792 44.51 -46.51 8.60
C ASN A 792 43.77 -47.68 9.29
N ILE A 793 42.57 -48.05 8.81
CA ILE A 793 41.79 -49.17 9.32
C ILE A 793 42.08 -50.43 8.48
N SER A 794 42.40 -51.52 9.17
CA SER A 794 42.60 -52.83 8.54
C SER A 794 41.75 -53.91 9.20
N PHE A 795 41.45 -54.97 8.45
CA PHE A 795 40.75 -56.16 8.96
C PHE A 795 41.44 -57.43 8.47
N VAL A 796 41.38 -58.49 9.27
CA VAL A 796 41.96 -59.79 8.90
C VAL A 796 40.91 -60.60 8.13
N GLY A 797 41.28 -61.08 6.95
CA GLY A 797 40.44 -61.93 6.11
C GLY A 797 40.17 -63.27 6.79
N SER A 798 38.96 -63.79 6.60
CA SER A 798 38.52 -65.03 7.25
C SER A 798 37.66 -65.87 6.30
N THR A 799 37.75 -67.19 6.46
CA THR A 799 36.81 -68.15 5.87
C THR A 799 35.73 -68.59 6.86
N GLU A 800 35.79 -68.11 8.11
CA GLU A 800 34.84 -68.41 9.16
C GLU A 800 33.61 -67.51 9.05
N ASN A 801 32.43 -68.08 9.29
CA ASN A 801 31.18 -67.35 9.23
C ASN A 801 30.76 -66.90 10.63
N THR A 802 30.94 -65.62 10.94
CA THR A 802 30.53 -65.00 12.20
C THR A 802 29.12 -64.39 12.14
N CYS A 803 28.46 -64.47 10.97
CA CYS A 803 27.06 -64.12 10.77
C CYS A 803 26.19 -65.35 10.48
N SER A 804 24.88 -65.26 10.67
CA SER A 804 23.96 -66.34 10.25
C SER A 804 23.75 -66.30 8.73
N GLU A 805 22.98 -67.25 8.18
CA GLU A 805 22.58 -67.20 6.76
C GLU A 805 21.67 -66.01 6.42
N THR A 806 21.08 -65.36 7.43
CA THR A 806 20.06 -64.32 7.25
C THR A 806 20.45 -62.96 7.83
N VAL A 807 21.33 -62.88 8.83
CA VAL A 807 21.69 -61.65 9.54
C VAL A 807 23.15 -61.65 10.06
N CYS A 808 23.81 -60.49 10.11
CA CYS A 808 25.15 -60.30 10.69
C CYS A 808 25.11 -59.50 12.01
N PRO A 809 25.88 -59.89 13.04
CA PRO A 809 25.94 -59.15 14.31
C PRO A 809 26.68 -57.82 14.18
N LEU A 810 26.20 -56.78 14.86
CA LEU A 810 26.91 -55.49 14.98
C LEU A 810 27.96 -55.53 16.10
N PRO A 811 29.06 -54.74 16.01
CA PRO A 811 30.16 -54.79 16.97
C PRO A 811 29.85 -54.25 18.38
N SER A 812 28.84 -53.38 18.54
CA SER A 812 28.71 -52.53 19.75
C SER A 812 27.30 -52.42 20.35
N ALA A 813 26.44 -53.42 20.20
CA ALA A 813 25.14 -53.41 20.88
C ALA A 813 24.86 -54.81 21.44
N GLY A 814 24.12 -54.87 22.54
CA GLY A 814 23.78 -56.10 23.25
C GLY A 814 23.06 -57.15 22.40
N PRO A 815 22.47 -58.20 23.00
CA PRO A 815 22.18 -59.48 22.34
C PRO A 815 21.24 -59.48 21.10
N ILE A 816 20.72 -58.34 20.61
CA ILE A 816 19.75 -58.29 19.50
C ILE A 816 19.96 -57.05 18.58
N SER A 817 21.18 -56.78 18.09
CA SER A 817 21.39 -55.76 17.05
C SER A 817 22.15 -56.35 15.87
N VAL A 818 21.41 -56.71 14.82
CA VAL A 818 21.90 -57.41 13.63
C VAL A 818 21.50 -56.68 12.35
N ILE A 819 22.29 -56.83 11.28
CA ILE A 819 21.97 -56.33 9.94
C ILE A 819 21.57 -57.50 9.02
N PRO A 820 20.47 -57.43 8.25
CA PRO A 820 20.06 -58.52 7.38
C PRO A 820 20.95 -58.67 6.16
N ILE A 821 21.26 -59.90 5.75
CA ILE A 821 22.11 -60.17 4.58
C ILE A 821 21.35 -59.78 3.29
N PRO A 822 21.95 -58.99 2.39
CA PRO A 822 21.33 -58.60 1.14
C PRO A 822 20.86 -59.81 0.32
N GLY A 823 19.60 -59.80 -0.14
CA GLY A 823 19.01 -60.86 -0.98
C GLY A 823 18.27 -61.98 -0.23
N VAL A 824 18.21 -61.94 1.11
CA VAL A 824 17.47 -62.93 1.93
C VAL A 824 16.21 -62.29 2.51
N ASN A 825 15.03 -62.92 2.35
CA ASN A 825 13.75 -62.43 2.89
C ASN A 825 13.52 -62.90 4.34
N VAL A 826 13.57 -61.96 5.27
CA VAL A 826 13.37 -62.13 6.70
C VAL A 826 12.09 -61.35 7.09
N PRO A 827 11.14 -61.93 7.82
CA PRO A 827 9.99 -61.19 8.33
C PRO A 827 10.42 -60.00 9.19
N GLY A 828 9.83 -58.83 8.94
CA GLY A 828 10.10 -57.59 9.66
C GLY A 828 9.12 -57.33 10.81
N MET A 829 9.24 -56.16 11.42
CA MET A 829 8.34 -55.68 12.46
C MET A 829 7.66 -54.39 11.98
N VAL A 830 6.42 -54.11 12.34
CA VAL A 830 5.75 -52.82 12.10
C VAL A 830 5.36 -52.24 13.44
N ALA A 831 5.92 -51.09 13.81
CA ALA A 831 5.66 -50.47 15.10
C ALA A 831 5.37 -48.98 14.94
N GLY A 832 4.62 -48.39 15.86
CA GLY A 832 4.33 -46.96 15.83
C GLY A 832 3.73 -46.48 17.14
N ARG A 833 3.40 -45.19 17.18
CA ARG A 833 2.75 -44.57 18.34
C ARG A 833 1.50 -43.82 17.91
N VAL A 834 0.42 -44.05 18.65
CA VAL A 834 -0.83 -43.29 18.56
C VAL A 834 -0.80 -42.25 19.66
N ILE A 835 -0.89 -40.98 19.29
CA ILE A 835 -0.70 -39.87 20.22
C ILE A 835 -1.85 -38.85 20.15
N GLU A 836 -1.95 -38.05 21.21
CA GLU A 836 -2.72 -36.81 21.25
C GLU A 836 -1.78 -35.66 21.62
N GLU A 837 -2.03 -34.48 21.09
CA GLU A 837 -1.34 -33.25 21.52
C GLU A 837 -1.92 -32.77 22.87
N THR A 838 -1.08 -32.24 23.76
CA THR A 838 -1.46 -31.76 25.09
C THR A 838 -0.74 -30.44 25.40
N GLU A 839 -1.19 -29.73 26.43
CA GLU A 839 -0.63 -28.43 26.83
C GLU A 839 0.84 -28.52 27.24
N SER A 840 1.29 -29.72 27.61
CA SER A 840 2.65 -30.04 28.02
C SER A 840 3.47 -30.80 26.95
N GLY A 841 2.94 -30.99 25.73
CA GLY A 841 3.63 -31.69 24.64
C GLY A 841 2.75 -32.74 23.94
N THR A 842 3.27 -33.95 23.75
CA THR A 842 2.51 -35.07 23.14
C THR A 842 2.32 -36.19 24.15
N SER A 843 1.09 -36.69 24.31
CA SER A 843 0.75 -37.81 25.18
C SER A 843 0.38 -39.06 24.37
N GLY A 844 0.71 -40.24 24.90
CA GLY A 844 0.35 -41.51 24.30
C GLY A 844 -1.11 -41.88 24.54
N ILE A 845 -1.80 -42.39 23.52
CA ILE A 845 -3.18 -42.85 23.65
C ILE A 845 -3.19 -44.35 23.96
N GLN A 846 -3.49 -44.72 25.20
CA GLN A 846 -3.64 -46.12 25.62
C GLN A 846 -4.91 -46.78 25.06
N ASN A 847 -4.86 -48.08 24.76
CA ASN A 847 -6.00 -48.92 24.34
C ASN A 847 -6.69 -48.45 23.05
N ALA A 848 -5.98 -47.76 22.15
CA ALA A 848 -6.46 -47.53 20.79
C ALA A 848 -6.31 -48.82 19.98
N LYS A 849 -7.33 -49.19 19.19
CA LYS A 849 -7.27 -50.34 18.30
C LYS A 849 -6.50 -49.97 17.03
N VAL A 850 -5.46 -50.73 16.73
CA VAL A 850 -4.62 -50.59 15.53
C VAL A 850 -4.75 -51.85 14.68
N GLU A 851 -5.10 -51.69 13.40
CA GLU A 851 -5.32 -52.77 12.44
C GLU A 851 -4.30 -52.68 11.32
N LEU A 852 -3.64 -53.79 10.98
CA LEU A 852 -2.69 -53.90 9.87
C LEU A 852 -3.41 -54.46 8.63
N ILE A 853 -3.99 -53.56 7.84
CA ILE A 853 -4.71 -53.87 6.61
C ILE A 853 -3.75 -54.46 5.57
N GLY A 854 -4.15 -55.59 4.98
CA GLY A 854 -3.25 -56.50 4.24
C GLY A 854 -2.93 -57.78 5.03
N THR A 855 -3.38 -57.86 6.28
CA THR A 855 -3.44 -59.06 7.14
C THR A 855 -4.78 -59.09 7.89
N ASP A 856 -5.02 -60.13 8.70
CA ASP A 856 -6.13 -60.26 9.64
C ASP A 856 -5.76 -59.80 11.07
N ARG A 857 -4.62 -59.14 11.24
CA ARG A 857 -4.04 -58.83 12.56
C ARG A 857 -4.44 -57.45 13.08
N SER A 858 -4.72 -57.38 14.38
CA SER A 858 -4.93 -56.12 15.11
C SER A 858 -4.33 -56.19 16.52
N VAL A 859 -3.92 -55.04 17.06
CA VAL A 859 -3.39 -54.89 18.43
C VAL A 859 -3.98 -53.67 19.13
N LEU A 860 -3.83 -53.61 20.46
CA LEU A 860 -4.15 -52.43 21.27
C LEU A 860 -2.87 -51.71 21.67
N THR A 861 -2.90 -50.38 21.71
CA THR A 861 -1.75 -49.57 22.15
C THR A 861 -1.48 -49.66 23.65
N SER A 862 -0.21 -49.60 24.04
CA SER A 862 0.26 -49.51 25.43
C SER A 862 0.02 -48.12 26.06
N ALA A 863 0.35 -47.95 27.34
CA ALA A 863 0.12 -46.71 28.10
C ALA A 863 0.76 -45.46 27.48
N ASP A 864 1.91 -45.64 26.81
CA ASP A 864 2.63 -44.60 26.07
C ASP A 864 2.15 -44.46 24.60
N GLY A 865 1.08 -45.14 24.22
CA GLY A 865 0.51 -45.11 22.87
C GLY A 865 1.21 -46.03 21.85
N SER A 866 2.20 -46.81 22.26
CA SER A 866 2.98 -47.67 21.36
C SER A 866 2.22 -48.93 20.91
N PHE A 867 2.46 -49.39 19.69
CA PHE A 867 1.98 -50.66 19.16
C PHE A 867 3.05 -51.36 18.34
N ILE A 868 2.97 -52.69 18.23
CA ILE A 868 3.93 -53.51 17.48
C ILE A 868 3.20 -54.70 16.81
N PHE A 869 3.53 -54.94 15.54
CA PHE A 869 3.24 -56.17 14.80
C PHE A 869 4.56 -56.85 14.42
N GLU A 870 4.86 -58.02 15.00
CA GLU A 870 6.06 -58.80 14.66
C GLU A 870 5.80 -59.74 13.46
N GLN A 871 6.84 -60.25 12.81
CA GLN A 871 6.72 -61.27 11.74
C GLN A 871 5.88 -60.83 10.53
N VAL A 872 6.00 -59.57 10.13
CA VAL A 872 5.32 -59.04 8.95
C VAL A 872 6.13 -59.40 7.69
N ALA A 873 5.49 -59.87 6.63
CA ALA A 873 6.19 -60.32 5.43
C ALA A 873 6.72 -59.12 4.60
N PRO A 874 7.99 -59.15 4.15
CA PRO A 874 8.53 -58.07 3.34
C PRO A 874 7.97 -58.05 1.91
N GLY A 875 7.98 -56.87 1.28
CA GLY A 875 7.60 -56.69 -0.13
C GLY A 875 6.11 -56.66 -0.46
N LYS A 876 5.21 -56.77 0.53
CA LYS A 876 3.75 -56.61 0.36
C LYS A 876 3.28 -55.21 0.79
N PRO A 877 2.23 -54.65 0.16
CA PRO A 877 1.64 -53.38 0.58
C PRO A 877 0.73 -53.56 1.80
N TYR A 878 0.87 -52.67 2.77
CA TYR A 878 0.12 -52.62 4.02
C TYR A 878 -0.43 -51.22 4.27
N THR A 879 -1.50 -51.13 5.06
CA THR A 879 -2.03 -49.87 5.59
C THR A 879 -2.35 -50.03 7.07
N ILE A 880 -2.14 -49.00 7.88
CA ILE A 880 -2.58 -49.00 9.27
C ILE A 880 -3.87 -48.19 9.39
N ARG A 881 -4.84 -48.76 10.11
CA ARG A 881 -6.05 -48.07 10.55
C ARG A 881 -6.10 -48.05 12.07
N VAL A 882 -6.42 -46.88 12.64
CA VAL A 882 -6.54 -46.67 14.08
C VAL A 882 -7.93 -46.18 14.42
N SER A 883 -8.49 -46.73 15.50
CA SER A 883 -9.77 -46.30 16.05
C SER A 883 -9.79 -46.39 17.57
N LYS A 884 -10.38 -45.39 18.22
CA LYS A 884 -10.70 -45.40 19.66
C LYS A 884 -11.96 -44.60 19.91
N ASP A 885 -12.80 -45.04 20.85
CA ASP A 885 -14.02 -44.32 21.22
C ASP A 885 -13.70 -42.92 21.75
N LYS A 886 -14.51 -41.93 21.32
CA LYS A 886 -14.37 -40.48 21.62
C LYS A 886 -13.16 -39.78 20.98
N TYR A 887 -12.45 -40.47 20.10
CA TYR A 887 -11.37 -39.92 19.30
C TYR A 887 -11.72 -40.01 17.81
N SER A 888 -11.04 -39.21 17.00
CA SER A 888 -11.08 -39.38 15.55
C SER A 888 -10.44 -40.71 15.11
N LYS A 889 -10.68 -41.07 13.85
CA LYS A 889 -10.04 -42.22 13.21
C LYS A 889 -8.85 -41.73 12.39
N ALA A 890 -7.77 -42.50 12.38
CA ALA A 890 -6.62 -42.24 11.53
C ALA A 890 -6.33 -43.44 10.62
N GLN A 891 -5.81 -43.16 9.43
CA GLN A 891 -5.33 -44.19 8.52
C GLN A 891 -4.08 -43.69 7.79
N THR A 892 -3.09 -44.57 7.62
CA THR A 892 -1.90 -44.27 6.81
C THR A 892 -2.21 -44.40 5.31
N GLY A 893 -1.31 -43.89 4.47
CA GLY A 893 -1.18 -44.38 3.10
C GLY A 893 -0.74 -45.86 3.06
N GLN A 894 -0.70 -46.43 1.85
CA GLN A 894 -0.08 -47.74 1.63
C GLN A 894 1.44 -47.67 1.78
N PHE A 895 2.05 -48.65 2.44
CA PHE A 895 3.49 -48.79 2.60
C PHE A 895 3.94 -50.25 2.44
N THR A 896 5.20 -50.47 2.10
CA THR A 896 5.83 -51.80 2.06
C THR A 896 6.95 -51.86 3.10
N ILE A 897 7.27 -53.06 3.59
CA ILE A 897 8.40 -53.24 4.50
C ILE A 897 9.53 -54.01 3.81
N SER A 898 10.77 -53.65 4.18
CA SER A 898 11.98 -54.32 3.71
C SER A 898 12.32 -55.52 4.59
N SER A 899 13.00 -56.50 4.00
CA SER A 899 13.41 -57.73 4.67
C SER A 899 14.16 -57.47 5.99
N GLY A 900 13.68 -58.08 7.08
CA GLY A 900 14.29 -58.08 8.41
C GLY A 900 14.29 -56.72 9.12
N GLN A 901 13.65 -55.70 8.55
CA GLN A 901 13.66 -54.35 9.11
C GLN A 901 12.40 -54.07 9.94
N PRO A 902 12.54 -53.39 11.10
CA PRO A 902 11.42 -52.76 11.75
C PRO A 902 11.00 -51.52 10.95
N TYR A 903 9.74 -51.48 10.54
CA TYR A 903 9.10 -50.34 9.90
C TYR A 903 8.41 -49.51 10.97
N SER A 904 8.90 -48.28 11.18
CA SER A 904 8.28 -47.33 12.09
C SER A 904 7.21 -46.53 11.36
N VAL A 905 5.98 -46.64 11.83
CA VAL A 905 4.89 -45.77 11.44
C VAL A 905 5.04 -44.50 12.27
N GLY A 906 5.16 -43.36 11.60
CA GLY A 906 5.19 -42.05 12.26
C GLY A 906 3.98 -41.85 13.18
N PHE A 907 4.02 -40.79 13.99
CA PHE A 907 2.96 -40.54 14.95
C PHE A 907 1.58 -40.45 14.29
N LEU A 908 0.67 -41.31 14.76
CA LEU A 908 -0.73 -41.27 14.36
C LEU A 908 -1.49 -40.44 15.37
N SER A 909 -1.61 -39.14 15.06
CA SER A 909 -2.32 -38.20 15.92
C SER A 909 -3.83 -38.39 15.80
N LEU A 910 -4.49 -38.63 16.92
CA LEU A 910 -5.94 -38.55 17.03
C LEU A 910 -6.32 -37.26 17.75
N HIS A 911 -7.50 -36.73 17.43
CA HIS A 911 -8.06 -35.56 18.10
C HIS A 911 -9.38 -35.91 18.79
N THR A 912 -9.76 -35.10 19.77
CA THR A 912 -11.02 -35.22 20.50
C THR A 912 -12.04 -34.19 20.04
N ALA A 913 -13.25 -34.22 20.60
CA ALA A 913 -14.26 -33.18 20.37
C ALA A 913 -13.75 -31.81 20.87
N PRO A 914 -14.12 -30.69 20.21
CA PRO A 914 -13.59 -29.37 20.55
C PRO A 914 -13.83 -28.93 21.99
N LYS A 915 -12.96 -28.02 22.46
CA LYS A 915 -13.24 -27.22 23.65
C LYS A 915 -14.28 -26.14 23.32
N SER A 916 -15.01 -25.73 24.35
CA SER A 916 -15.97 -24.62 24.26
C SER A 916 -15.26 -23.33 23.81
N VAL A 917 -15.95 -22.51 23.04
CA VAL A 917 -15.40 -21.22 22.57
C VAL A 917 -15.13 -20.29 23.75
N VAL A 918 -14.12 -19.44 23.61
CA VAL A 918 -13.75 -18.41 24.60
C VAL A 918 -14.03 -17.02 24.05
N ASP A 919 -14.05 -16.02 24.93
CA ASP A 919 -14.31 -14.61 24.56
C ASP A 919 -15.59 -14.40 23.75
N LEU A 920 -16.63 -15.21 24.00
CA LEU A 920 -17.93 -15.01 23.36
C LEU A 920 -18.49 -13.65 23.78
N LYS A 921 -18.60 -12.76 22.80
CA LYS A 921 -19.14 -11.41 22.94
C LYS A 921 -20.36 -11.25 22.06
N ALA A 922 -21.36 -10.54 22.59
CA ALA A 922 -22.53 -10.12 21.84
C ALA A 922 -22.65 -8.60 21.91
N MET A 923 -22.80 -7.97 20.76
CA MET A 923 -23.09 -6.55 20.63
C MET A 923 -24.49 -6.42 20.06
N VAL A 924 -25.43 -5.94 20.87
CA VAL A 924 -26.80 -5.66 20.43
C VAL A 924 -26.78 -4.36 19.65
N SER A 925 -27.04 -4.43 18.35
CA SER A 925 -27.01 -3.27 17.45
C SER A 925 -28.35 -2.57 17.34
N SER A 926 -29.47 -3.27 17.60
CA SER A 926 -30.81 -2.68 17.60
C SER A 926 -31.80 -3.52 18.44
N ALA A 927 -33.07 -3.11 18.48
CA ALA A 927 -34.16 -3.89 19.08
C ALA A 927 -34.36 -5.28 18.45
N THR A 928 -33.86 -5.51 17.22
CA THR A 928 -34.07 -6.74 16.46
C THR A 928 -32.77 -7.41 16.01
N GLU A 929 -31.61 -6.80 16.31
CA GLU A 929 -30.32 -7.26 15.79
C GLU A 929 -29.23 -7.35 16.86
N ALA A 930 -28.41 -8.39 16.75
CA ALA A 930 -27.20 -8.55 17.54
C ALA A 930 -26.08 -9.20 16.71
N THR A 931 -24.85 -8.75 16.89
CA THR A 931 -23.66 -9.35 16.29
C THR A 931 -22.84 -10.07 17.34
N LEU A 932 -22.47 -11.31 17.03
CA LEU A 932 -21.68 -12.20 17.86
C LEU A 932 -20.26 -12.28 17.34
N SER A 933 -19.30 -12.40 18.25
CA SER A 933 -17.91 -12.74 17.96
C SER A 933 -17.36 -13.64 19.06
N TRP A 934 -16.46 -14.54 18.70
CA TRP A 934 -15.81 -15.43 19.67
C TRP A 934 -14.43 -15.83 19.21
N SER A 935 -13.64 -16.32 20.15
CA SER A 935 -12.35 -16.97 19.90
C SER A 935 -12.53 -18.49 19.98
N PRO A 936 -11.80 -19.27 19.17
CA PRO A 936 -11.70 -20.70 19.38
C PRO A 936 -11.18 -21.01 20.79
N GLY A 937 -11.74 -22.03 21.45
CA GLY A 937 -11.15 -22.55 22.70
C GLY A 937 -9.73 -23.08 22.47
N SER A 938 -8.94 -23.22 23.54
CA SER A 938 -7.53 -23.67 23.50
C SER A 938 -7.29 -24.76 22.42
N TRP A 939 -6.32 -24.52 21.55
CA TRP A 939 -6.10 -25.23 20.27
C TRP A 939 -5.50 -26.63 20.38
N ILE A 940 -5.44 -27.18 21.58
CA ILE A 940 -4.56 -28.29 21.85
C ILE A 940 -5.37 -29.58 21.72
N ASN A 941 -5.09 -30.30 20.63
CA ASN A 941 -5.73 -31.53 20.12
C ASN A 941 -7.17 -31.49 19.61
N THR A 942 -7.75 -30.32 19.33
CA THR A 942 -9.11 -30.26 18.80
C THR A 942 -9.22 -29.41 17.53
N LYS A 943 -9.28 -30.06 16.37
CA LYS A 943 -9.55 -29.39 15.10
C LYS A 943 -11.04 -29.07 15.02
N THR A 944 -11.43 -27.81 15.23
CA THR A 944 -12.81 -27.36 15.02
C THR A 944 -13.07 -27.22 13.52
N THR A 945 -14.17 -27.80 13.02
CA THR A 945 -14.54 -27.72 11.60
C THR A 945 -15.76 -26.84 11.37
N SER A 946 -16.60 -26.62 12.39
CA SER A 946 -17.71 -25.68 12.34
C SER A 946 -18.12 -25.16 13.72
N TYR A 947 -18.89 -24.09 13.72
CA TYR A 947 -19.51 -23.47 14.88
C TYR A 947 -21.03 -23.42 14.68
N GLN A 948 -21.77 -24.02 15.61
CA GLN A 948 -23.22 -23.96 15.63
C GLN A 948 -23.67 -22.83 16.54
N VAL A 949 -24.53 -21.94 16.02
CA VAL A 949 -25.14 -20.85 16.79
C VAL A 949 -26.57 -21.23 17.10
N HIS A 950 -26.92 -21.21 18.39
CA HIS A 950 -28.27 -21.49 18.87
C HIS A 950 -28.87 -20.25 19.54
N LEU A 951 -30.16 -20.02 19.29
CA LEU A 951 -30.97 -18.98 19.91
C LEU A 951 -32.09 -19.66 20.72
N ASP A 952 -32.13 -19.42 22.03
CA ASP A 952 -33.03 -20.06 23.00
C ASP A 952 -33.04 -21.60 22.86
N GLY A 953 -31.87 -22.18 22.64
CA GLY A 953 -31.67 -23.61 22.47
C GLY A 953 -31.96 -24.16 21.07
N ARG A 954 -32.49 -23.36 20.14
CA ARG A 954 -32.73 -23.77 18.75
C ARG A 954 -31.53 -23.41 17.86
N LYS A 955 -30.99 -24.37 17.11
CA LYS A 955 -29.95 -24.09 16.09
C LYS A 955 -30.48 -23.15 14.99
N ILE A 956 -29.76 -22.05 14.77
CA ILE A 956 -30.06 -21.05 13.74
C ILE A 956 -28.96 -20.94 12.67
N ALA A 957 -27.73 -21.35 12.97
CA ALA A 957 -26.63 -21.35 12.00
C ALA A 957 -25.59 -22.44 12.27
N ASP A 958 -24.81 -22.79 11.24
CA ASP A 958 -23.66 -23.69 11.27
C ASP A 958 -22.62 -23.13 10.28
N LEU A 959 -21.49 -22.63 10.78
CA LEU A 959 -20.55 -21.83 9.99
C LEU A 959 -19.09 -22.11 10.31
N GLN A 960 -18.17 -21.76 9.41
CA GLN A 960 -16.72 -21.88 9.63
C GLN A 960 -16.07 -20.58 10.16
N GLY A 961 -16.82 -19.48 10.18
CA GLY A 961 -16.35 -18.17 10.67
C GLY A 961 -16.45 -18.02 12.19
N LEU A 962 -15.82 -16.95 12.71
CA LEU A 962 -15.74 -16.61 14.14
C LEU A 962 -16.70 -15.47 14.54
N ASN A 963 -17.63 -15.11 13.66
CA ASN A 963 -18.63 -14.09 13.87
C ASN A 963 -19.95 -14.47 13.21
N TYR A 964 -21.05 -13.93 13.74
CA TYR A 964 -22.40 -14.15 13.19
C TYR A 964 -23.36 -13.04 13.60
N SER A 965 -24.19 -12.56 12.67
CA SER A 965 -25.22 -11.55 12.96
C SER A 965 -26.61 -12.20 12.98
N ILE A 966 -27.38 -11.93 14.04
CA ILE A 966 -28.78 -12.33 14.18
C ILE A 966 -29.64 -11.11 13.89
N ASN A 967 -30.57 -11.21 12.93
CA ASN A 967 -31.47 -10.12 12.54
C ASN A 967 -32.97 -10.45 12.74
N THR A 968 -33.26 -11.50 13.51
CA THR A 968 -34.61 -11.99 13.77
C THR A 968 -35.05 -11.83 15.23
N LEU A 969 -34.35 -11.01 16.02
CA LEU A 969 -34.71 -10.79 17.41
C LEU A 969 -35.97 -9.93 17.51
N LYS A 970 -36.66 -10.02 18.64
CA LYS A 970 -37.81 -9.20 18.98
C LYS A 970 -37.43 -8.22 20.07
N GLU A 971 -38.09 -7.08 20.06
CA GLU A 971 -37.92 -6.01 21.03
C GLU A 971 -38.29 -6.44 22.46
N ASN A 972 -37.56 -5.89 23.45
CA ASN A 972 -37.77 -6.12 24.88
C ASN A 972 -37.78 -7.60 25.31
N GLN A 973 -37.02 -8.44 24.62
CA GLN A 973 -36.99 -9.87 24.89
C GLN A 973 -35.58 -10.30 25.29
N ALA A 974 -35.52 -11.10 26.36
CA ALA A 974 -34.31 -11.77 26.77
C ALA A 974 -34.07 -12.96 25.85
N TYR A 975 -32.85 -13.07 25.33
CA TYR A 975 -32.41 -14.21 24.54
C TYR A 975 -31.22 -14.88 25.22
N THR A 976 -31.23 -16.21 25.21
CA THR A 976 -30.05 -16.99 25.53
C THR A 976 -29.43 -17.47 24.22
N ILE A 977 -28.29 -16.90 23.88
CA ILE A 977 -27.52 -17.28 22.71
C ILE A 977 -26.44 -18.25 23.14
N SER A 978 -26.23 -19.32 22.40
CA SER A 978 -25.07 -20.19 22.62
C SER A 978 -24.32 -20.50 21.34
N VAL A 979 -23.02 -20.64 21.48
CA VAL A 979 -22.12 -21.05 20.40
C VAL A 979 -21.47 -22.37 20.80
N VAL A 980 -21.51 -23.34 19.88
CA VAL A 980 -21.00 -24.69 20.07
C VAL A 980 -19.95 -24.96 18.99
N ALA A 981 -18.72 -25.25 19.40
CA ALA A 981 -17.67 -25.70 18.48
C ALA A 981 -17.84 -27.20 18.18
N CYS A 982 -17.80 -27.58 16.92
CA CYS A 982 -18.03 -28.96 16.47
C CYS A 982 -16.92 -29.46 15.51
N ASN A 983 -16.69 -30.77 15.53
CA ASN A 983 -15.94 -31.50 14.53
C ASN A 983 -16.55 -32.86 14.22
N ASP A 984 -15.86 -33.68 13.44
CA ASP A 984 -16.24 -35.04 13.04
C ASP A 984 -16.30 -36.04 14.21
N VAL A 985 -15.73 -35.70 15.37
CA VAL A 985 -15.78 -36.51 16.60
C VAL A 985 -16.99 -36.13 17.46
N GLY A 986 -17.32 -34.84 17.53
CA GLY A 986 -18.46 -34.35 18.30
C GLY A 986 -18.43 -32.84 18.52
N CYS A 987 -19.34 -32.37 19.37
CA CYS A 987 -19.51 -30.96 19.70
C CYS A 987 -19.15 -30.68 21.16
N ALA A 988 -18.58 -29.50 21.41
CA ALA A 988 -18.27 -28.99 22.74
C ALA A 988 -19.54 -28.74 23.57
N ALA A 989 -19.38 -28.45 24.86
CA ALA A 989 -20.46 -27.85 25.64
C ALA A 989 -20.75 -26.43 25.12
N PRO A 990 -22.03 -26.00 25.05
CA PRO A 990 -22.39 -24.66 24.60
C PRO A 990 -21.81 -23.58 25.52
N THR A 991 -21.11 -22.61 24.94
CA THR A 991 -20.80 -21.34 25.62
C THR A 991 -22.01 -20.44 25.45
N THR A 992 -22.65 -20.03 26.54
CA THR A 992 -23.87 -19.21 26.53
C THR A 992 -23.56 -17.74 26.86
N ILE A 993 -24.33 -16.84 26.25
CA ILE A 993 -24.41 -15.43 26.63
C ILE A 993 -25.89 -15.02 26.63
N SER A 994 -26.28 -14.25 27.65
CA SER A 994 -27.60 -13.66 27.72
C SER A 994 -27.56 -12.24 27.19
N VAL A 995 -28.47 -11.92 26.28
CA VAL A 995 -28.66 -10.57 25.75
C VAL A 995 -30.10 -10.14 25.99
N GLN A 996 -30.29 -8.88 26.37
CA GLN A 996 -31.59 -8.24 26.43
C GLN A 996 -31.68 -7.29 25.24
N THR A 997 -32.66 -7.48 24.36
CA THR A 997 -32.91 -6.49 23.32
C THR A 997 -33.52 -5.23 23.94
N PRO A 998 -33.09 -4.04 23.50
CA PRO A 998 -33.63 -2.80 24.01
C PRO A 998 -35.08 -2.59 23.55
N ILE A 999 -35.78 -1.65 24.19
CA ILE A 999 -37.08 -1.17 23.72
C ILE A 999 -36.90 -0.08 22.66
N THR A 1000 -37.83 0.05 21.72
CA THR A 1000 -37.88 1.09 20.71
C THR A 1000 -38.85 2.16 21.18
N LEU A 1001 -38.40 3.41 21.24
CA LEU A 1001 -39.29 4.55 21.45
C LEU A 1001 -39.40 5.31 20.12
N HIS A 1002 -40.54 5.93 19.85
CA HIS A 1002 -40.71 6.80 18.70
C HIS A 1002 -40.90 8.24 19.14
N ILE A 1003 -40.35 9.15 18.34
CA ILE A 1003 -40.53 10.59 18.54
C ILE A 1003 -41.91 10.98 18.00
N ASP A 1004 -42.75 11.55 18.86
CA ASP A 1004 -44.04 12.15 18.49
C ASP A 1004 -43.82 13.52 17.84
N GLN A 1005 -43.00 14.34 18.49
CA GLN A 1005 -42.85 15.75 18.13
C GLN A 1005 -41.48 16.29 18.55
N ILE A 1006 -40.85 17.09 17.68
CA ILE A 1006 -39.69 17.91 18.03
C ILE A 1006 -40.08 19.38 17.83
N ARG A 1007 -39.79 20.24 18.82
CA ARG A 1007 -40.03 21.68 18.75
C ARG A 1007 -38.76 22.45 19.14
N PRO A 1008 -38.29 23.41 18.32
CA PRO A 1008 -37.30 24.38 18.76
C PRO A 1008 -37.87 25.24 19.88
N TYR A 1009 -37.04 25.59 20.86
CA TYR A 1009 -37.40 26.46 21.97
C TYR A 1009 -36.31 27.51 22.20
N ASN A 1010 -36.71 28.78 22.20
CA ASN A 1010 -35.84 29.86 22.60
C ASN A 1010 -36.09 30.18 24.08
N SER A 1011 -35.09 29.99 24.95
CA SER A 1011 -35.27 30.22 26.39
C SER A 1011 -35.21 31.69 26.78
N VAL A 1012 -34.54 32.51 25.96
CA VAL A 1012 -34.40 33.96 26.19
C VAL A 1012 -35.73 34.67 25.94
N THR A 1013 -36.44 34.30 24.88
CA THR A 1013 -37.75 34.85 24.52
C THR A 1013 -38.92 34.00 24.99
N ASN A 1014 -38.64 32.86 25.63
CA ASN A 1014 -39.62 31.85 26.04
C ASN A 1014 -40.56 31.40 24.90
N THR A 1015 -40.07 31.42 23.66
CA THR A 1015 -40.87 31.11 22.47
C THR A 1015 -40.71 29.64 22.10
N VAL A 1016 -41.82 28.89 22.09
CA VAL A 1016 -41.88 27.54 21.53
C VAL A 1016 -42.29 27.66 20.07
N TYR A 1017 -41.43 27.21 19.16
CA TYR A 1017 -41.72 27.23 17.74
C TYR A 1017 -42.67 26.08 17.37
N ASN A 1018 -43.24 26.18 16.16
CA ASN A 1018 -44.05 25.10 15.60
C ASN A 1018 -43.22 23.80 15.54
N PRO A 1019 -43.88 22.64 15.68
CA PRO A 1019 -43.22 21.37 15.45
C PRO A 1019 -42.56 21.31 14.09
N LEU A 1020 -41.44 20.60 14.05
CA LEU A 1020 -40.80 20.26 12.79
C LEU A 1020 -41.72 19.32 12.00
N ASP A 1021 -41.86 19.56 10.69
CA ASP A 1021 -42.70 18.73 9.83
C ASP A 1021 -42.02 17.37 9.58
N ARG A 1022 -42.76 16.27 9.82
CA ARG A 1022 -42.28 14.90 9.59
C ARG A 1022 -42.46 14.54 8.11
N THR A 1023 -41.38 14.20 7.41
CA THR A 1023 -41.47 13.79 5.99
C THR A 1023 -41.94 12.32 5.86
N GLN A 1024 -42.72 11.99 4.83
CA GLN A 1024 -43.44 10.69 4.71
C GLN A 1024 -42.58 9.47 4.32
N THR A 1025 -41.26 9.57 4.17
CA THR A 1025 -40.42 8.45 3.67
C THR A 1025 -39.33 8.07 4.66
N GLY A 1026 -39.53 6.98 5.42
CA GLY A 1026 -38.50 6.16 6.07
C GLY A 1026 -37.58 6.86 7.09
N LEU A 1027 -37.82 6.60 8.39
CA LEU A 1027 -37.09 7.08 9.58
C LEU A 1027 -37.07 8.61 9.78
N ASP A 1028 -37.93 9.09 10.70
CA ASP A 1028 -37.88 10.35 11.48
C ASP A 1028 -37.00 11.50 10.92
N GLN A 1029 -37.30 11.95 9.70
CA GLN A 1029 -36.75 13.20 9.18
C GLN A 1029 -37.69 14.37 9.45
N PHE A 1030 -37.15 15.41 10.07
CA PHE A 1030 -37.87 16.59 10.55
C PHE A 1030 -37.36 17.85 9.82
N LYS A 1031 -38.25 18.72 9.35
CA LYS A 1031 -37.87 19.99 8.67
C LYS A 1031 -37.86 21.18 9.63
N LEU A 1032 -36.77 21.97 9.63
CA LEU A 1032 -36.63 23.22 10.39
C LEU A 1032 -37.17 24.44 9.62
N PRO A 1033 -38.18 25.16 10.14
CA PRO A 1033 -38.59 26.44 9.59
C PRO A 1033 -37.50 27.51 9.79
N LYS A 1034 -37.26 28.35 8.78
CA LYS A 1034 -36.26 29.44 8.80
C LYS A 1034 -36.39 30.40 10.00
N ALA A 1035 -37.61 30.54 10.55
CA ALA A 1035 -37.91 31.37 11.72
C ALA A 1035 -37.36 30.83 13.05
N SER A 1036 -36.86 29.59 13.09
CA SER A 1036 -36.42 28.89 14.30
C SER A 1036 -34.92 28.99 14.57
N SER A 1037 -34.17 29.76 13.77
CA SER A 1037 -32.70 29.88 13.86
C SER A 1037 -32.18 30.49 15.16
N SER A 1038 -33.06 31.14 15.93
CA SER A 1038 -32.72 31.72 17.24
C SER A 1038 -32.97 30.77 18.42
N ALA A 1039 -33.42 29.53 18.20
CA ALA A 1039 -33.68 28.58 19.30
C ALA A 1039 -32.39 28.04 19.92
N ASP A 1040 -32.37 27.94 21.26
CA ASP A 1040 -31.24 27.52 22.08
C ASP A 1040 -31.45 26.15 22.76
N TYR A 1041 -32.66 25.58 22.68
CA TYR A 1041 -32.98 24.22 23.12
C TYR A 1041 -33.89 23.50 22.12
N MET A 1042 -33.90 22.16 22.18
CA MET A 1042 -34.95 21.35 21.56
C MET A 1042 -35.84 20.71 22.61
N LEU A 1043 -37.14 20.72 22.35
CA LEU A 1043 -38.16 20.02 23.11
C LEU A 1043 -38.57 18.77 22.33
N VAL A 1044 -38.27 17.60 22.87
CA VAL A 1044 -38.64 16.31 22.27
C VAL A 1044 -39.81 15.71 23.05
N ARG A 1045 -40.86 15.32 22.34
CA ARG A 1045 -41.99 14.55 22.84
C ARG A 1045 -41.94 13.15 22.23
N LEU A 1046 -42.12 12.13 23.06
CA LEU A 1046 -42.22 10.73 22.63
C LEU A 1046 -43.68 10.33 22.43
N LYS A 1047 -43.95 9.35 21.57
CA LYS A 1047 -45.30 8.94 21.20
C LYS A 1047 -45.96 8.17 22.34
N ASP A 1048 -47.17 8.58 22.70
CA ASP A 1048 -47.94 7.97 23.80
C ASP A 1048 -48.25 6.47 23.56
N SER A 1049 -48.19 5.99 22.30
CA SER A 1049 -48.47 4.60 21.91
C SER A 1049 -47.34 3.60 22.14
N ASP A 1050 -46.13 4.06 22.47
CA ASP A 1050 -44.96 3.18 22.60
C ASP A 1050 -44.83 2.58 24.02
N TYR A 1051 -45.87 2.80 24.84
CA TYR A 1051 -46.08 2.12 26.11
C TYR A 1051 -46.46 0.65 25.85
N VAL A 1052 -45.56 -0.25 26.27
CA VAL A 1052 -45.58 -1.70 26.05
C VAL A 1052 -47.00 -2.32 26.16
N PRO A 1053 -47.51 -3.05 25.13
CA PRO A 1053 -48.89 -3.57 25.07
C PRO A 1053 -49.27 -4.66 26.10
N ASN A 1054 -48.35 -5.09 26.96
CA ASN A 1054 -48.54 -6.22 27.89
C ASN A 1054 -48.40 -5.87 29.38
N ALA A 1055 -48.35 -4.58 29.71
CA ALA A 1055 -48.56 -4.15 31.09
C ALA A 1055 -50.07 -4.17 31.37
N GLY A 1056 -50.53 -5.09 32.22
CA GLY A 1056 -51.96 -5.25 32.53
C GLY A 1056 -52.64 -3.95 32.99
N PRO A 1057 -53.99 -3.91 33.03
CA PRO A 1057 -54.78 -2.68 33.16
C PRO A 1057 -54.49 -1.82 34.41
N GLU A 1058 -53.79 -2.37 35.41
CA GLU A 1058 -53.39 -1.67 36.63
C GLU A 1058 -52.06 -0.90 36.53
N LEU A 1059 -51.29 -1.03 35.44
CA LEU A 1059 -50.05 -0.28 35.20
C LEU A 1059 -50.27 1.06 34.46
N LEU A 1060 -51.52 1.42 34.14
CA LEU A 1060 -51.91 2.64 33.43
C LEU A 1060 -52.10 3.88 34.34
N LYS A 1061 -51.52 3.88 35.53
CA LYS A 1061 -51.45 5.07 36.42
C LYS A 1061 -50.02 5.44 36.84
N GLY A 1062 -49.02 4.92 36.15
CA GLY A 1062 -47.64 5.36 36.32
C GLY A 1062 -47.40 6.65 35.56
N VAL A 1063 -47.49 7.80 36.24
CA VAL A 1063 -46.75 8.99 35.83
C VAL A 1063 -45.31 8.55 35.63
N LEU A 1064 -44.75 8.84 34.45
CA LEU A 1064 -43.33 8.68 34.16
C LEU A 1064 -42.56 9.26 35.37
N ASP A 1065 -41.90 8.43 36.19
CA ASP A 1065 -41.15 8.94 37.35
C ASP A 1065 -39.90 9.64 36.83
N THR A 1066 -40.10 10.89 36.47
CA THR A 1066 -39.10 11.79 35.87
C THR A 1066 -38.07 12.27 36.89
N SER A 1067 -38.24 11.94 38.17
CA SER A 1067 -37.32 12.37 39.24
C SER A 1067 -35.97 11.65 39.19
N LYS A 1068 -35.87 10.51 38.46
CA LYS A 1068 -34.66 9.68 38.39
C LYS A 1068 -34.23 9.29 36.97
N ALA A 1069 -34.96 9.71 35.93
CA ALA A 1069 -34.60 9.44 34.54
C ALA A 1069 -33.32 10.21 34.16
N LYS A 1070 -32.21 9.49 33.96
CA LYS A 1070 -30.97 10.05 33.41
C LYS A 1070 -30.92 9.78 31.92
N LEU A 1071 -31.36 10.75 31.13
CA LEU A 1071 -31.12 10.79 29.69
C LEU A 1071 -29.62 11.08 29.49
N ARG A 1072 -28.85 10.10 29.01
CA ARG A 1072 -27.51 10.35 28.47
C ARG A 1072 -27.62 10.19 26.97
N LEU A 1073 -27.32 11.26 26.25
CA LEU A 1073 -27.31 11.27 24.78
C LEU A 1073 -25.86 11.27 24.32
N THR A 1074 -25.52 10.35 23.43
CA THR A 1074 -24.26 10.40 22.68
C THR A 1074 -24.61 10.75 21.24
N VAL A 1075 -24.44 12.02 20.90
CA VAL A 1075 -24.45 12.48 19.51
C VAL A 1075 -23.05 12.21 18.96
N HIS A 1076 -22.96 11.69 17.73
CA HIS A 1076 -21.66 11.45 17.07
C HIS A 1076 -20.80 12.72 17.17
N ASP A 1077 -19.61 12.55 17.77
CA ASP A 1077 -18.65 13.58 18.15
C ASP A 1077 -18.99 14.41 19.42
N ALA A 1078 -18.69 13.82 20.58
CA ALA A 1078 -18.24 14.51 21.81
C ALA A 1078 -19.17 15.54 22.50
N PHE A 1079 -20.48 15.30 22.62
CA PHE A 1079 -21.34 16.11 23.51
C PHE A 1079 -22.12 15.28 24.54
N GLN A 1080 -21.94 15.57 25.83
CA GLN A 1080 -22.87 15.15 26.88
C GLN A 1080 -24.05 16.12 26.91
N VAL A 1081 -25.22 15.68 26.46
CA VAL A 1081 -26.45 16.47 26.60
C VAL A 1081 -27.16 16.05 27.89
N THR A 1082 -27.53 17.02 28.73
CA THR A 1082 -28.36 16.79 29.90
C THR A 1082 -29.81 17.16 29.60
N GLY A 1083 -30.68 16.14 29.54
CA GLY A 1083 -32.12 16.32 29.40
C GLY A 1083 -32.78 16.66 30.74
N LYS A 1084 -33.63 17.68 30.80
CA LYS A 1084 -34.59 17.89 31.92
C LYS A 1084 -36.01 17.85 31.37
N VAL A 1085 -36.92 17.23 32.12
CA VAL A 1085 -38.34 17.27 31.76
C VAL A 1085 -38.88 18.65 32.12
N GLU A 1086 -39.49 19.31 31.14
CA GLU A 1086 -40.07 20.63 31.28
C GLU A 1086 -41.51 20.60 30.76
N THR A 1087 -42.44 21.12 31.56
CA THR A 1087 -43.85 21.20 31.20
C THR A 1087 -44.14 22.58 30.65
N ILE A 1088 -44.55 22.65 29.39
CA ILE A 1088 -44.88 23.91 28.72
C ILE A 1088 -46.30 23.79 28.16
N GLY A 1089 -47.20 24.68 28.59
CA GLY A 1089 -48.60 24.67 28.16
C GLY A 1089 -49.38 23.41 28.55
N GLY A 1090 -48.99 22.73 29.64
CA GLY A 1090 -49.64 21.48 30.10
C GLY A 1090 -49.14 20.21 29.41
N VAL A 1091 -48.19 20.30 28.47
CA VAL A 1091 -47.54 19.17 27.81
C VAL A 1091 -46.12 19.02 28.32
N SER A 1092 -45.70 17.80 28.65
CA SER A 1092 -44.35 17.49 29.11
C SER A 1092 -43.42 17.18 27.95
N TYR A 1093 -42.28 17.86 27.90
CA TYR A 1093 -41.23 17.67 26.90
C TYR A 1093 -39.90 17.34 27.56
N TYR A 1094 -39.05 16.60 26.85
CA TYR A 1094 -37.64 16.48 27.19
C TYR A 1094 -36.88 17.65 26.58
N LYS A 1095 -36.37 18.55 27.43
CA LYS A 1095 -35.55 19.69 27.04
C LYS A 1095 -34.11 19.25 26.86
N ILE A 1096 -33.60 19.35 25.64
CA ILE A 1096 -32.24 18.97 25.22
C ILE A 1096 -31.41 20.26 25.05
N SER A 1097 -30.30 20.37 25.78
CA SER A 1097 -29.36 21.49 25.73
C SER A 1097 -28.09 21.16 24.95
N PHE A 1098 -27.66 22.05 24.07
CA PHE A 1098 -26.37 21.94 23.39
C PHE A 1098 -25.35 22.82 24.11
N TYR A 1099 -24.28 22.24 24.64
CA TYR A 1099 -23.27 22.99 25.41
C TYR A 1099 -22.48 23.95 24.50
N ASN A 1100 -22.50 25.25 24.80
CA ASN A 1100 -21.55 26.27 24.32
C ASN A 1100 -21.39 26.46 22.79
N GLN A 1101 -22.40 26.13 21.98
CA GLN A 1101 -22.43 26.46 20.54
C GLN A 1101 -23.85 26.89 20.12
N PRO A 1102 -24.01 27.88 19.20
CA PRO A 1102 -25.28 28.09 18.52
C PRO A 1102 -25.64 26.85 17.68
N PHE A 1103 -26.95 26.60 17.52
CA PHE A 1103 -27.52 25.41 16.88
C PHE A 1103 -26.73 25.00 15.61
N PRO A 1104 -26.18 23.78 15.51
CA PRO A 1104 -25.30 23.42 14.39
C PRO A 1104 -26.06 23.47 13.07
N LEU A 1105 -25.54 24.28 12.14
CA LEU A 1105 -26.01 24.38 10.77
C LEU A 1105 -25.62 23.12 9.99
N VAL A 1106 -26.64 22.40 9.50
CA VAL A 1106 -26.62 21.41 8.41
C VAL A 1106 -25.64 20.23 8.60
N SER A 1107 -26.19 19.07 8.97
CA SER A 1107 -25.54 17.77 8.82
C SER A 1107 -26.32 16.95 7.80
N ALA A 1108 -25.64 16.37 6.81
CA ALA A 1108 -26.23 15.37 5.90
C ALA A 1108 -26.48 14.01 6.59
N ASN A 1109 -25.99 13.85 7.82
CA ASN A 1109 -26.05 12.61 8.59
C ASN A 1109 -27.16 12.68 9.66
N PRO A 1110 -27.85 11.56 9.94
CA PRO A 1110 -28.85 11.48 11.00
C PRO A 1110 -28.21 11.71 12.38
N TYR A 1111 -28.90 12.49 13.21
CA TYR A 1111 -28.62 12.62 14.64
C TYR A 1111 -29.01 11.33 15.36
N ASP A 1112 -28.17 10.89 16.29
CA ASP A 1112 -28.42 9.69 17.11
C ASP A 1112 -28.67 10.05 18.57
N ILE A 1113 -29.80 9.60 19.12
CA ILE A 1113 -30.17 9.66 20.54
C ILE A 1113 -29.91 8.28 21.14
N SER A 1114 -28.66 8.03 21.52
CA SER A 1114 -28.22 6.76 22.12
C SER A 1114 -27.90 6.90 23.61
N GLY A 1115 -28.01 5.80 24.38
CA GLY A 1115 -27.74 5.79 25.83
C GLY A 1115 -28.97 6.07 26.71
N LEU A 1116 -30.15 6.04 26.09
CA LEU A 1116 -31.45 6.15 26.73
C LEU A 1116 -31.73 4.94 27.64
N LYS A 1117 -32.18 5.21 28.86
CA LYS A 1117 -32.59 4.18 29.83
C LYS A 1117 -34.01 4.46 30.32
N TYR A 1118 -34.88 3.46 30.26
CA TYR A 1118 -36.28 3.56 30.63
C TYR A 1118 -36.55 2.74 31.90
N LEU A 1119 -37.17 3.33 32.92
CA LEU A 1119 -37.37 2.67 34.21
C LEU A 1119 -38.82 2.21 34.34
N VAL A 1120 -39.06 0.90 34.47
CA VAL A 1120 -40.38 0.31 34.66
C VAL A 1120 -40.36 -0.58 35.90
N ASN A 1121 -41.22 -0.30 36.87
CA ASN A 1121 -41.35 -1.09 38.11
C ASN A 1121 -40.02 -1.32 38.85
N GLY A 1122 -39.12 -0.33 38.85
CA GLY A 1122 -37.80 -0.41 39.49
C GLY A 1122 -36.72 -1.13 38.68
N GLN A 1123 -37.06 -1.67 37.50
CA GLN A 1123 -36.10 -2.23 36.55
C GLN A 1123 -35.73 -1.19 35.49
N THR A 1124 -34.43 -1.09 35.18
CA THR A 1124 -33.92 -0.22 34.13
C THR A 1124 -33.79 -1.02 32.84
N LEU A 1125 -34.50 -0.60 31.79
CA LEU A 1125 -34.46 -1.14 30.45
C LEU A 1125 -33.59 -0.24 29.57
N GLU A 1126 -32.73 -0.83 28.74
CA GLU A 1126 -32.01 -0.11 27.70
C GLU A 1126 -32.98 0.23 26.55
N VAL A 1127 -32.82 1.40 25.95
CA VAL A 1127 -33.63 1.87 24.82
C VAL A 1127 -32.74 1.92 23.59
N ALA A 1128 -33.27 1.49 22.44
CA ALA A 1128 -32.55 1.48 21.19
C ALA A 1128 -32.19 2.94 20.80
N PRO A 1129 -31.03 3.16 20.17
CA PRO A 1129 -30.67 4.48 19.67
C PRO A 1129 -31.76 5.05 18.77
N LEU A 1130 -32.24 6.27 19.04
CA LEU A 1130 -33.22 6.93 18.16
C LEU A 1130 -32.47 7.73 17.10
N GLN A 1131 -32.51 7.26 15.86
CA GLN A 1131 -31.93 7.97 14.74
C GLN A 1131 -32.97 8.85 14.06
N TYR A 1132 -32.66 10.14 13.90
CA TYR A 1132 -33.53 11.13 13.26
C TYR A 1132 -32.68 12.14 12.48
N ALA A 1133 -33.15 12.63 11.35
CA ALA A 1133 -32.44 13.67 10.60
C ALA A 1133 -33.19 15.00 10.70
N ILE A 1134 -32.47 16.11 10.80
CA ILE A 1134 -33.09 17.43 10.67
C ILE A 1134 -32.57 18.07 9.38
N THR A 1135 -33.48 18.48 8.51
CA THR A 1135 -33.17 19.15 7.22
C THR A 1135 -33.71 20.58 7.22
N PHE A 1136 -33.05 21.50 6.51
CA PHE A 1136 -33.48 22.88 6.32
C PHE A 1136 -34.21 23.06 4.98
N GLU A 1137 -35.10 24.06 4.89
CA GLU A 1137 -35.57 24.63 3.61
C GLU A 1137 -34.75 25.85 3.16
#